data_AF-A0A813FFN3-F1
#
_entry.id   AF-A0A813FFN3-F1
#
_cell.length_a   1.000
_cell.length_b   1.000
_cell.length_c   1.000
_cell.angle_alpha   90.00
_cell.angle_beta   90.00
_cell.angle_gamma   90.00
#
_symmetry.space_group_name_H-M   'P 1'
#
loop_
_entity.id
_entity.type
_entity.pdbx_description
1 polymer ?
#
loop_
_entity_poly.entity_id
_entity_poly.type
_entity_poly.pdbx_seq_one_letter_code
_entity_poly.pdbx_strand_id
1 'polypeptide(L)'
;MARPGGDSGVNPFSLPAEMQCFWLQEPVPERSQEERAQERQLKVWEKPTCTSKYSAIRKVRDEELPMAPLNPVLASQLAAAKGRVMEEERPDGTFLTTIATKPAVGLVDPLRKSEKDIRTYVQKKREVFLVHMACDNKRDEIVRLEKMAKAKEEALSTSQQMLDEDAKRFEEYLQDRIARAQKATRDSEAHAKKKAEKLQKIKNLKQSIAGVQSETAKLREVRDECARYKDFLSKLTPIEWKEKQKQIKMARKAKRKERWIAEQMAPSLEKLAEEEEKLLEKSAQEESEADQRMKRRGKHRRREDEEEMQQRQHEIDAKHKRIQKKREDDEKRTALLYKDESSDEEYELCFKEPHQLMDSFTELEELNLFLIQSSQETEQQLDEIHHTFEHTKQDMGVKVQQLKDNIKQLDHSIAQEKRRGEELIHSHAEKASTVVQDKKLASLASKVNDVYLRCSHLASQDSDTLQKLGSIESKIEELIQGLDEAYHQDSELVMRLEWQKERDRRERVRENRIKEQMDKQEERLRSSLVRSQAPVFKKAGKQVMYRSPPLRQERKVVKDTTDDEAYAKDHKVFAIYIDRKTGVPQTETPTIEEPRRGVTSASAPTAALVPFPARRASSSPNSPAGSPVAGEPDSPGGGTAAS
;
A
#
# COMPACT_ATOMS: atom_id res chain seq x y z
N MET A 1 5.34 -20.74 32.44
CA MET A 1 6.17 -21.34 33.49
C MET A 1 7.59 -21.45 32.94
N ALA A 2 8.41 -20.40 33.02
CA ALA A 2 9.15 -19.98 34.22
C ALA A 2 10.18 -21.04 34.66
N ARG A 3 11.44 -20.85 34.27
CA ARG A 3 12.62 -21.49 34.87
C ARG A 3 13.21 -20.51 35.90
N PRO A 4 13.56 -20.93 37.13
CA PRO A 4 14.79 -20.45 37.75
C PRO A 4 15.96 -21.12 37.01
N GLY A 5 17.07 -20.45 36.71
CA GLY A 5 17.74 -19.50 37.60
C GLY A 5 18.95 -20.25 38.13
N GLY A 6 20.04 -20.25 37.36
CA GLY A 6 21.29 -20.87 37.80
C GLY A 6 21.99 -19.97 38.79
N ASP A 7 22.69 -20.57 39.76
CA ASP A 7 23.70 -19.88 40.55
C ASP A 7 25.03 -20.63 40.45
N SER A 8 26.12 -19.90 40.66
CA SER A 8 27.46 -20.25 40.20
C SER A 8 28.50 -20.13 41.31
N GLY A 9 29.49 -21.03 41.29
CA GLY A 9 30.81 -20.69 41.84
C GLY A 9 31.05 -20.94 43.32
N VAL A 10 30.76 -22.14 43.84
CA VAL A 10 31.42 -22.58 45.08
C VAL A 10 32.76 -23.22 44.73
N ASN A 11 33.84 -22.54 45.10
CA ASN A 11 35.21 -23.01 44.93
C ASN A 11 35.49 -24.20 45.88
N PRO A 12 35.95 -25.37 45.40
CA PRO A 12 36.25 -26.51 46.28
C PRO A 12 37.41 -26.28 47.26
N PHE A 13 38.10 -25.13 47.18
CA PHE A 13 39.17 -24.71 48.10
C PHE A 13 38.80 -23.49 48.97
N SER A 14 37.53 -23.05 49.01
CA SER A 14 37.11 -22.06 50.02
C SER A 14 36.86 -22.72 51.37
N LEU A 15 37.56 -22.24 52.42
CA LEU A 15 37.27 -22.63 53.80
C LEU A 15 35.79 -22.31 54.15
N PRO A 16 35.06 -23.22 54.83
CA PRO A 16 33.72 -22.93 55.34
C PRO A 16 33.72 -21.70 56.25
N ALA A 17 32.62 -20.95 56.26
CA ALA A 17 32.47 -19.80 57.15
C ALA A 17 32.69 -20.22 58.61
N GLU A 18 33.44 -19.43 59.39
CA GLU A 18 33.97 -19.82 60.71
C GLU A 18 32.90 -20.36 61.68
N MET A 19 31.65 -19.90 61.55
CA MET A 19 30.51 -20.38 62.33
C MET A 19 30.15 -21.87 62.11
N GLN A 20 30.53 -22.49 60.98
CA GLN A 20 30.31 -23.93 60.75
C GLN A 20 31.37 -24.82 61.40
N CYS A 21 32.58 -24.31 61.61
CA CYS A 21 33.64 -25.05 62.31
C CYS A 21 33.30 -25.26 63.80
N PHE A 22 32.55 -24.32 64.41
CA PHE A 22 32.16 -24.38 65.81
C PHE A 22 31.18 -25.52 66.15
N TRP A 23 30.25 -25.85 65.24
CA TRP A 23 29.26 -26.92 65.44
C TRP A 23 29.85 -28.35 65.44
N LEU A 24 31.14 -28.50 65.12
CA LEU A 24 31.87 -29.77 65.23
C LEU A 24 32.67 -29.91 66.54
N GLN A 25 32.63 -28.90 67.43
CA GLN A 25 33.33 -28.92 68.72
C GLN A 25 32.42 -28.94 69.95
N GLU A 26 31.11 -28.71 69.80
CA GLU A 26 30.14 -28.92 70.88
C GLU A 26 29.57 -30.34 70.87
N PRO A 27 29.63 -31.10 71.98
CA PRO A 27 28.89 -32.36 72.09
C PRO A 27 27.40 -32.06 72.16
N VAL A 28 26.64 -32.55 71.16
CA VAL A 28 25.17 -32.46 71.09
C VAL A 28 24.57 -32.75 72.47
N PRO A 29 23.75 -31.86 73.05
CA PRO A 29 23.27 -31.99 74.43
C PRO A 29 22.46 -33.28 74.65
N GLU A 30 21.85 -33.82 73.59
CA GLU A 30 21.15 -35.11 73.59
C GLU A 30 22.10 -36.27 73.94
N ARG A 31 23.30 -36.36 73.33
CA ARG A 31 24.27 -37.43 73.64
C ARG A 31 24.73 -37.39 75.10
N SER A 32 24.97 -36.19 75.65
CA SER A 32 25.34 -36.06 77.07
C SER A 32 24.18 -36.38 78.01
N GLN A 33 22.92 -36.23 77.57
CA GLN A 33 21.74 -36.68 78.32
C GLN A 33 21.56 -38.21 78.24
N GLU A 34 21.81 -38.81 77.07
CA GLU A 34 21.81 -40.26 76.86
C GLU A 34 22.88 -40.96 77.72
N GLU A 35 24.12 -40.47 77.73
CA GLU A 35 25.20 -40.97 78.60
C GLU A 35 24.80 -40.87 80.08
N ARG A 36 24.24 -39.73 80.52
CA ARG A 36 23.73 -39.56 81.89
C ARG A 36 22.50 -40.43 82.19
N ALA A 37 21.75 -40.88 81.19
CA ALA A 37 20.65 -41.84 81.37
C ALA A 37 21.21 -43.25 81.54
N GLN A 38 22.20 -43.65 80.75
CA GLN A 38 22.91 -44.92 80.87
C GLN A 38 23.66 -45.03 82.21
N GLU A 39 24.40 -44.00 82.63
CA GLU A 39 25.08 -43.96 83.95
C GLU A 39 24.11 -43.98 85.15
N ARG A 40 22.84 -43.62 84.95
CA ARG A 40 21.79 -43.76 85.98
C ARG A 40 21.26 -45.19 86.10
N GLN A 41 21.40 -46.01 85.06
CA GLN A 41 20.98 -47.42 85.05
C GLN A 41 22.05 -48.40 85.57
N LEU A 42 23.33 -47.99 85.55
CA LEU A 42 24.45 -48.79 86.10
C LEU A 42 24.43 -48.85 87.64
N LYS A 43 24.82 -49.99 88.21
CA LYS A 43 24.95 -50.17 89.67
C LYS A 43 26.21 -49.49 90.20
N VAL A 44 26.29 -49.25 91.51
CA VAL A 44 27.35 -48.40 92.12
C VAL A 44 28.77 -48.88 91.81
N TRP A 45 29.00 -50.19 91.72
CA TRP A 45 30.31 -50.78 91.37
C TRP A 45 30.59 -50.86 89.86
N GLU A 46 29.59 -50.62 89.00
CA GLU A 46 29.72 -50.57 87.53
C GLU A 46 30.01 -49.14 87.03
N LYS A 47 29.90 -48.12 87.90
CA LYS A 47 30.14 -46.73 87.52
C LYS A 47 31.64 -46.44 87.46
N PRO A 48 32.17 -45.94 86.33
CA PRO A 48 33.58 -45.59 86.20
C PRO A 48 33.95 -44.41 87.11
N THR A 49 34.92 -44.62 87.99
CA THR A 49 35.51 -43.56 88.83
C THR A 49 36.16 -42.48 87.96
N CYS A 50 36.23 -41.23 88.43
CA CYS A 50 36.77 -40.10 87.65
C CYS A 50 38.16 -40.38 87.06
N THR A 51 39.01 -41.12 87.78
CA THR A 51 40.33 -41.58 87.33
C THR A 51 40.30 -42.56 86.15
N SER A 52 39.29 -43.42 86.01
CA SER A 52 39.23 -44.37 84.88
C SER A 52 38.81 -43.67 83.58
N LYS A 53 37.99 -42.61 83.66
CA LYS A 53 37.54 -41.84 82.48
C LYS A 53 38.68 -41.14 81.73
N TYR A 54 39.71 -40.69 82.44
CA TYR A 54 40.87 -40.00 81.87
C TYR A 54 42.08 -40.90 81.59
N SER A 55 42.02 -42.20 81.92
CA SER A 55 43.15 -43.14 81.76
C SER A 55 43.27 -43.77 80.37
N ALA A 56 42.49 -43.33 79.38
CA ALA A 56 42.44 -43.91 78.03
C ALA A 56 43.62 -43.49 77.11
N ILE A 57 44.81 -43.26 77.66
CA ILE A 57 46.05 -43.19 76.87
C ILE A 57 46.66 -44.59 76.85
N ARG A 58 46.43 -45.32 75.76
CA ARG A 58 46.99 -46.64 75.52
C ARG A 58 48.52 -46.54 75.49
N LYS A 59 49.21 -47.10 76.49
CA LYS A 59 50.68 -47.25 76.44
C LYS A 59 51.02 -48.23 75.33
N VAL A 60 51.47 -47.69 74.20
CA VAL A 60 52.11 -48.45 73.13
C VAL A 60 53.33 -49.16 73.74
N ARG A 61 53.43 -50.47 73.51
CA ARG A 61 54.67 -51.23 73.78
C ARG A 61 55.57 -51.10 72.55
N ASP A 62 56.89 -51.10 72.74
CA ASP A 62 57.86 -50.97 71.64
C ASP A 62 57.74 -52.09 70.58
N GLU A 63 57.04 -53.18 70.89
CA GLU A 63 56.73 -54.32 70.00
C GLU A 63 55.58 -54.04 69.00
N GLU A 64 54.81 -52.93 69.15
CA GLU A 64 53.70 -52.58 68.24
C GLU A 64 54.08 -51.54 67.16
N LEU A 65 55.37 -51.17 67.04
CA LEU A 65 55.88 -50.31 65.97
C LEU A 65 56.28 -51.14 64.73
N PRO A 66 55.84 -50.80 63.51
CA PRO A 66 56.36 -51.41 62.29
C PRO A 66 57.85 -51.07 62.15
N MET A 67 58.73 -52.08 62.19
CA MET A 67 60.15 -51.86 61.94
C MET A 67 60.37 -51.35 60.51
N ALA A 68 60.85 -50.13 60.38
CA ALA A 68 61.46 -49.69 59.13
C ALA A 68 62.71 -50.55 58.84
N PRO A 69 62.95 -50.99 57.59
CA PRO A 69 64.09 -51.83 57.27
C PRO A 69 65.40 -51.07 57.55
N LEU A 70 66.22 -51.60 58.47
CA LEU A 70 67.54 -51.04 58.76
C LEU A 70 68.49 -51.22 57.57
N ASN A 71 69.39 -50.24 57.42
CA ASN A 71 70.44 -50.24 56.39
C ASN A 71 71.26 -51.55 56.43
N PRO A 72 71.42 -52.28 55.31
CA PRO A 72 72.06 -53.60 55.28
C PRO A 72 73.51 -53.60 55.81
N VAL A 73 74.21 -52.46 55.76
CA VAL A 73 75.55 -52.30 56.34
C VAL A 73 75.54 -52.46 57.86
N LEU A 74 74.51 -51.96 58.56
CA LEU A 74 74.41 -52.03 60.02
C LEU A 74 74.01 -53.44 60.49
N ALA A 75 73.16 -54.13 59.71
CA ALA A 75 72.74 -55.50 59.99
C ALA A 75 73.94 -56.49 59.94
N SER A 76 74.84 -56.31 58.97
CA SER A 76 76.06 -57.12 58.85
C SER A 76 77.02 -56.89 60.03
N GLN A 77 77.17 -55.65 60.49
CA GLN A 77 78.01 -55.32 61.66
C GLN A 77 77.44 -55.90 62.97
N LEU A 78 76.11 -55.86 63.16
CA LEU A 78 75.46 -56.49 64.31
C LEU A 78 75.54 -58.02 64.28
N ALA A 79 75.47 -58.66 63.11
CA ALA A 79 75.70 -60.10 62.97
C ALA A 79 77.14 -60.48 63.32
N ALA A 80 78.12 -59.69 62.88
CA ALA A 80 79.54 -59.88 63.22
C ALA A 80 79.84 -59.67 64.71
N ALA A 81 79.10 -58.78 65.39
CA ALA A 81 79.19 -58.60 66.84
C ALA A 81 78.57 -59.80 67.60
N LYS A 82 77.42 -60.31 67.14
CA LYS A 82 76.75 -61.48 67.75
C LYS A 82 77.58 -62.76 67.65
N GLY A 83 78.43 -62.87 66.61
CA GLY A 83 79.38 -63.98 66.44
C GLY A 83 80.60 -63.95 67.38
N ARG A 84 80.85 -62.85 68.12
CA ARG A 84 81.99 -62.72 69.06
C ARG A 84 81.60 -62.78 70.54
N VAL A 85 80.32 -63.05 70.84
CA VAL A 85 79.78 -63.13 72.22
C VAL A 85 79.20 -64.53 72.48
N MET A 86 79.66 -65.53 71.73
CA MET A 86 79.37 -66.96 71.89
C MET A 86 80.69 -67.76 71.88
N GLU A 87 81.72 -67.18 72.50
CA GLU A 87 82.99 -67.81 72.84
C GLU A 87 83.10 -67.79 74.38
N GLU A 88 83.67 -68.84 74.96
CA GLU A 88 83.72 -69.14 76.41
C GLU A 88 82.41 -69.54 77.10
N GLU A 89 82.26 -70.86 77.27
CA GLU A 89 81.85 -71.60 78.48
C GLU A 89 81.07 -72.88 78.12
N ARG A 90 81.81 -73.89 77.65
CA ARG A 90 81.39 -75.30 77.75
C ARG A 90 82.33 -75.99 78.74
N PRO A 91 81.84 -76.50 79.89
CA PRO A 91 82.70 -77.16 80.86
C PRO A 91 83.28 -78.45 80.28
N ASP A 92 84.58 -78.62 80.48
CA ASP A 92 85.35 -79.76 80.01
C ASP A 92 84.80 -81.09 80.54
N GLY A 93 84.42 -82.00 79.62
CA GLY A 93 83.97 -83.36 79.93
C GLY A 93 85.07 -84.31 80.44
N THR A 94 86.21 -83.78 80.87
CA THR A 94 87.48 -84.49 81.14
C THR A 94 87.50 -85.24 82.48
N PHE A 95 86.35 -85.74 82.94
CA PHE A 95 86.21 -86.40 84.24
C PHE A 95 85.46 -87.74 84.23
N LEU A 96 84.79 -88.13 83.14
CA LEU A 96 83.87 -89.30 83.12
C LEU A 96 84.12 -90.34 82.03
N THR A 97 85.24 -90.28 81.30
CA THR A 97 85.60 -91.26 80.25
C THR A 97 86.91 -92.02 80.51
N THR A 98 87.69 -91.67 81.53
CA THR A 98 88.99 -92.30 81.86
C THR A 98 88.92 -93.48 82.85
N ILE A 99 87.75 -93.78 83.42
CA ILE A 99 87.58 -94.85 84.45
C ILE A 99 86.74 -96.03 83.93
N ALA A 100 86.06 -95.90 82.78
CA ALA A 100 85.02 -96.84 82.35
C ALA A 100 85.38 -97.81 81.20
N THR A 101 86.67 -98.06 80.91
CA THR A 101 87.12 -99.05 79.90
C THR A 101 88.51 -99.64 80.18
N LYS A 102 88.68 -100.27 81.35
CA LYS A 102 89.75 -101.27 81.57
C LYS A 102 89.18 -102.54 82.19
N PRO A 103 89.14 -103.68 81.47
CA PRO A 103 88.72 -104.95 82.05
C PRO A 103 89.85 -105.49 82.95
N ALA A 104 89.66 -105.43 84.26
CA ALA A 104 90.57 -106.02 85.25
C ALA A 104 90.40 -107.56 85.30
N VAL A 105 90.83 -108.24 84.24
CA VAL A 105 91.02 -109.70 84.23
C VAL A 105 92.48 -109.97 84.61
N GLY A 106 92.74 -110.22 85.89
CA GLY A 106 94.09 -110.55 86.34
C GLY A 106 94.43 -110.15 87.77
N LEU A 107 93.74 -110.73 88.76
CA LEU A 107 94.38 -111.20 89.99
C LEU A 107 93.46 -112.19 90.74
N VAL A 108 93.72 -113.49 90.59
CA VAL A 108 93.18 -114.53 91.46
C VAL A 108 94.35 -115.05 92.30
N ASP A 109 94.72 -114.29 93.33
CA ASP A 109 95.62 -114.77 94.37
C ASP A 109 94.80 -115.41 95.51
N PRO A 110 95.00 -116.71 95.83
CA PRO A 110 94.14 -117.44 96.75
C PRO A 110 94.53 -117.19 98.21
N LEU A 111 94.05 -116.09 98.78
CA LEU A 111 94.26 -115.81 100.21
C LEU A 111 93.33 -116.63 101.11
N ARG A 112 93.97 -117.44 101.95
CA ARG A 112 93.37 -118.49 102.80
C ARG A 112 92.41 -117.93 103.86
N LYS A 113 91.36 -118.72 104.14
CA LYS A 113 90.42 -118.69 105.29
C LYS A 113 90.72 -117.69 106.43
N SER A 114 89.80 -116.75 106.64
CA SER A 114 89.28 -116.42 107.98
C SER A 114 87.86 -115.82 107.87
N GLU A 115 86.98 -116.13 108.83
CA GLU A 115 85.54 -115.83 108.75
C GLU A 115 85.18 -114.39 109.16
N LYS A 116 85.24 -113.43 108.22
CA LYS A 116 84.68 -112.05 108.32
C LYS A 116 84.36 -111.56 106.90
N ASP A 117 83.29 -110.82 106.57
CA ASP A 117 82.11 -110.38 107.32
C ASP A 117 80.95 -110.22 106.30
N ILE A 118 79.86 -110.98 106.47
CA ILE A 118 78.68 -111.00 105.59
C ILE A 118 78.11 -109.59 105.37
N ARG A 119 78.25 -108.72 106.38
CA ARG A 119 77.78 -107.33 106.36
C ARG A 119 78.35 -106.53 105.19
N THR A 120 79.61 -106.74 104.84
CA THR A 120 80.28 -106.00 103.74
C THR A 120 79.79 -106.41 102.35
N TYR A 121 79.46 -107.70 102.15
CA TYR A 121 78.84 -108.19 100.92
C TYR A 121 77.41 -107.65 100.77
N VAL A 122 76.63 -107.69 101.85
CA VAL A 122 75.29 -107.12 101.91
C VAL A 122 75.32 -105.60 101.66
N GLN A 123 76.32 -104.89 102.19
CA GLN A 123 76.51 -103.46 101.94
C GLN A 123 76.78 -103.17 100.46
N LYS A 124 77.74 -103.85 99.82
CA LYS A 124 78.01 -103.67 98.37
C LYS A 124 76.79 -104.04 97.51
N LYS A 125 76.03 -105.07 97.88
CA LYS A 125 74.76 -105.42 97.20
C LYS A 125 73.70 -104.33 97.36
N ARG A 126 73.60 -103.67 98.53
CA ARG A 126 72.71 -102.51 98.76
C ARG A 126 73.16 -101.30 97.94
N GLU A 127 74.45 -101.00 97.89
CA GLU A 127 75.01 -99.91 97.07
C GLU A 127 74.70 -100.12 95.59
N VAL A 128 74.92 -101.32 95.06
CA VAL A 128 74.55 -101.68 93.68
C VAL A 128 73.04 -101.56 93.45
N PHE A 129 72.20 -101.98 94.41
CA PHE A 129 70.74 -101.85 94.30
C PHE A 129 70.27 -100.39 94.33
N LEU A 130 70.88 -99.54 95.17
CA LEU A 130 70.58 -98.11 95.23
C LEU A 130 70.99 -97.38 93.94
N VAL A 131 72.13 -97.75 93.34
CA VAL A 131 72.54 -97.24 92.02
C VAL A 131 71.59 -97.72 90.92
N HIS A 132 71.16 -98.98 90.95
CA HIS A 132 70.18 -99.52 90.00
C HIS A 132 68.85 -98.76 90.09
N MET A 133 68.29 -98.65 91.30
CA MET A 133 67.08 -97.87 91.59
C MET A 133 67.22 -96.40 91.19
N ALA A 134 68.40 -95.78 91.39
CA ALA A 134 68.65 -94.41 90.93
C ALA A 134 68.75 -94.29 89.40
N CYS A 135 69.25 -95.32 88.70
CA CYS A 135 69.22 -95.41 87.25
C CYS A 135 67.79 -95.63 86.72
N ASP A 136 66.99 -96.45 87.38
CA ASP A 136 65.60 -96.72 87.00
C ASP A 136 64.71 -95.49 87.23
N ASN A 137 64.82 -94.85 88.40
CA ASN A 137 64.16 -93.55 88.65
C ASN A 137 64.55 -92.49 87.60
N LYS A 138 65.82 -92.47 87.14
CA LYS A 138 66.25 -91.58 86.05
C LYS A 138 65.69 -92.00 84.68
N ARG A 139 65.58 -93.30 84.39
CA ARG A 139 64.94 -93.80 83.15
C ARG A 139 63.47 -93.44 83.10
N ASP A 140 62.75 -93.66 84.20
CA ASP A 140 61.33 -93.32 84.33
C ASP A 140 61.10 -91.80 84.23
N GLU A 141 61.98 -90.99 84.83
CA GLU A 141 61.94 -89.53 84.72
C GLU A 141 62.28 -89.04 83.31
N ILE A 142 63.24 -89.66 82.61
CA ILE A 142 63.51 -89.40 81.19
C ILE A 142 62.27 -89.72 80.36
N VAL A 143 61.65 -90.90 80.53
CA VAL A 143 60.41 -91.28 79.82
C VAL A 143 59.25 -90.33 80.16
N ARG A 144 59.16 -89.82 81.40
CA ARG A 144 58.17 -88.81 81.79
C ARG A 144 58.40 -87.47 81.08
N LEU A 145 59.66 -87.02 81.00
CA LEU A 145 60.05 -85.80 80.29
C LEU A 145 59.87 -85.94 78.78
N GLU A 146 60.20 -87.09 78.18
CA GLU A 146 59.93 -87.39 76.77
C GLU A 146 58.44 -87.38 76.43
N LYS A 147 57.59 -87.96 77.29
CA LYS A 147 56.12 -87.87 77.14
C LYS A 147 55.63 -86.42 77.23
N MET A 148 56.17 -85.64 78.16
CA MET A 148 55.83 -84.22 78.30
C MET A 148 56.36 -83.36 77.14
N ALA A 149 57.50 -83.72 76.56
CA ALA A 149 58.06 -83.08 75.36
C ALA A 149 57.20 -83.39 74.14
N LYS A 150 56.89 -84.66 73.88
CA LYS A 150 56.00 -85.08 72.77
C LYS A 150 54.63 -84.41 72.85
N ALA A 151 54.00 -84.40 74.03
CA ALA A 151 52.72 -83.71 74.21
C ALA A 151 52.80 -82.19 73.94
N LYS A 152 53.95 -81.55 74.22
CA LYS A 152 54.19 -80.14 73.86
C LYS A 152 54.48 -79.97 72.37
N GLU A 153 55.22 -80.87 71.73
CA GLU A 153 55.48 -80.86 70.29
C GLU A 153 54.18 -81.07 69.49
N GLU A 154 53.32 -81.98 69.93
CA GLU A 154 51.98 -82.22 69.37
C GLU A 154 51.06 -80.99 69.57
N ALA A 155 51.09 -80.36 70.75
CA ALA A 155 50.35 -79.12 71.01
C ALA A 155 50.85 -77.92 70.20
N LEU A 156 52.18 -77.81 69.99
CA LEU A 156 52.78 -76.79 69.13
C LEU A 156 52.49 -77.06 67.66
N SER A 157 52.55 -78.31 67.21
CA SER A 157 52.26 -78.72 65.84
C SER A 157 50.79 -78.46 65.48
N THR A 158 49.86 -78.81 66.36
CA THR A 158 48.43 -78.49 66.18
C THR A 158 48.18 -76.98 66.22
N SER A 159 48.81 -76.23 67.14
CA SER A 159 48.71 -74.76 67.13
C SER A 159 49.29 -74.13 65.87
N GLN A 160 50.37 -74.68 65.31
CA GLN A 160 50.95 -74.21 64.05
C GLN A 160 50.01 -74.50 62.87
N GLN A 161 49.43 -75.70 62.80
CA GLN A 161 48.45 -76.06 61.77
C GLN A 161 47.23 -75.13 61.80
N MET A 162 46.71 -74.80 62.99
CA MET A 162 45.61 -73.84 63.13
C MET A 162 45.97 -72.44 62.62
N LEU A 163 47.21 -71.97 62.88
CA LEU A 163 47.70 -70.69 62.35
C LEU A 163 47.90 -70.73 60.83
N ASP A 164 48.40 -71.84 60.28
CA ASP A 164 48.54 -72.04 58.84
C ASP A 164 47.18 -72.12 58.12
N GLU A 165 46.16 -72.70 58.76
CA GLU A 165 44.77 -72.68 58.28
C GLU A 165 44.17 -71.28 58.31
N ASP A 166 44.32 -70.54 59.42
CA ASP A 166 43.81 -69.18 59.51
C ASP A 166 44.53 -68.23 58.54
N ALA A 167 45.84 -68.40 58.32
CA ALA A 167 46.59 -67.68 57.28
C ALA A 167 45.99 -67.93 55.88
N LYS A 168 45.71 -69.19 55.52
CA LYS A 168 45.04 -69.53 54.25
C LYS A 168 43.64 -68.90 54.17
N ARG A 169 42.84 -68.97 55.23
CA ARG A 169 41.51 -68.31 55.29
C ARG A 169 41.60 -66.80 55.10
N PHE A 170 42.64 -66.15 55.63
CA PHE A 170 42.88 -64.72 55.41
C PHE A 170 43.31 -64.42 53.97
N GLU A 171 44.19 -65.23 53.37
CA GLU A 171 44.57 -65.10 51.96
C GLU A 171 43.36 -65.29 51.03
N GLU A 172 42.56 -66.34 51.26
CA GLU A 172 41.30 -66.58 50.56
C GLU A 172 40.36 -65.38 50.72
N TYR A 173 40.11 -64.91 51.94
CA TYR A 173 39.25 -63.74 52.19
C TYR A 173 39.73 -62.47 51.47
N LEU A 174 41.05 -62.22 51.42
CA LEU A 174 41.63 -61.11 50.68
C LEU A 174 41.45 -61.27 49.17
N GLN A 175 41.72 -62.46 48.63
CA GLN A 175 41.49 -62.76 47.21
C GLN A 175 40.01 -62.57 46.85
N ASP A 176 39.10 -63.08 47.67
CA ASP A 176 37.65 -62.98 47.52
C ASP A 176 37.16 -61.51 47.61
N ARG A 177 37.77 -60.69 48.48
CA ARG A 177 37.48 -59.26 48.59
C ARG A 177 38.02 -58.48 47.39
N ILE A 178 39.22 -58.80 46.90
CA ILE A 178 39.80 -58.23 45.69
C ILE A 178 38.96 -58.60 44.47
N ALA A 179 38.54 -59.87 44.34
CA ALA A 179 37.69 -60.35 43.26
C ALA A 179 36.32 -59.64 43.27
N ARG A 180 35.70 -59.47 44.45
CA ARG A 180 34.46 -58.71 44.61
C ARG A 180 34.63 -57.22 44.25
N ALA A 181 35.72 -56.59 44.67
CA ALA A 181 36.02 -55.20 44.31
C ALA A 181 36.25 -55.04 42.79
N GLN A 182 37.06 -55.91 42.17
CA GLN A 182 37.27 -55.92 40.72
C GLN A 182 35.97 -56.16 39.95
N LYS A 183 35.10 -57.06 40.43
CA LYS A 183 33.79 -57.29 39.82
C LYS A 183 32.93 -56.02 39.87
N ALA A 184 32.84 -55.37 41.03
CA ALA A 184 32.12 -54.10 41.18
C ALA A 184 32.66 -52.99 40.24
N THR A 185 33.99 -52.91 40.07
CA THR A 185 34.61 -51.99 39.09
C THR A 185 34.22 -52.33 37.65
N ARG A 186 34.34 -53.60 37.23
CA ARG A 186 33.94 -54.06 35.89
C ARG A 186 32.45 -53.82 35.62
N ASP A 187 31.59 -54.07 36.60
CA ASP A 187 30.15 -53.82 36.48
C ASP A 187 29.87 -52.31 36.32
N SER A 188 30.53 -51.46 37.12
CA SER A 188 30.48 -50.00 37.01
C SER A 188 30.94 -49.50 35.63
N GLU A 189 32.08 -49.99 35.14
CA GLU A 189 32.61 -49.68 33.81
C GLU A 189 31.66 -50.13 32.70
N ALA A 190 31.06 -51.32 32.81
CA ALA A 190 30.07 -51.82 31.86
C ALA A 190 28.80 -50.95 31.86
N HIS A 191 28.34 -50.48 33.02
CA HIS A 191 27.24 -49.52 33.12
C HIS A 191 27.60 -48.14 32.54
N ALA A 192 28.82 -47.65 32.78
CA ALA A 192 29.34 -46.41 32.22
C ALA A 192 29.46 -46.47 30.69
N LYS A 193 29.94 -47.59 30.14
CA LYS A 193 30.01 -47.84 28.70
C LYS A 193 28.62 -47.84 28.06
N LYS A 194 27.67 -48.59 28.63
CA LYS A 194 26.25 -48.59 28.18
C LYS A 194 25.62 -47.18 28.23
N LYS A 195 25.99 -46.35 29.23
CA LYS A 195 25.56 -44.94 29.30
C LYS A 195 26.19 -44.10 28.17
N ALA A 196 27.48 -44.26 27.90
CA ALA A 196 28.18 -43.54 26.83
C ALA A 196 27.61 -43.88 25.44
N GLU A 197 27.38 -45.17 25.16
CA GLU A 197 26.73 -45.66 23.93
C GLU A 197 25.33 -45.05 23.74
N LYS A 198 24.51 -45.02 24.80
CA LYS A 198 23.18 -44.36 24.77
C LYS A 198 23.30 -42.85 24.54
N LEU A 199 24.26 -42.17 25.14
CA LEU A 199 24.49 -40.73 24.94
C LEU A 199 24.94 -40.42 23.50
N GLN A 200 25.82 -41.24 22.91
CA GLN A 200 26.17 -41.14 21.49
C GLN A 200 24.94 -41.36 20.59
N LYS A 201 24.12 -42.39 20.86
CA LYS A 201 22.88 -42.61 20.11
C LYS A 201 21.91 -41.42 20.21
N ILE A 202 21.77 -40.83 21.40
CA ILE A 202 20.97 -39.60 21.59
C ILE A 202 21.55 -38.43 20.79
N LYS A 203 22.87 -38.25 20.76
CA LYS A 203 23.53 -37.18 19.97
C LYS A 203 23.25 -37.36 18.48
N ASN A 204 23.42 -38.58 17.95
CA ASN A 204 23.18 -38.89 16.55
C ASN A 204 21.71 -38.71 16.16
N LEU A 205 20.77 -39.14 17.01
CA LEU A 205 19.34 -38.91 16.81
C LEU A 205 18.99 -37.43 16.84
N LYS A 206 19.56 -36.63 17.76
CA LYS A 206 19.37 -35.17 17.78
C LYS A 206 19.89 -34.50 16.51
N GLN A 207 21.04 -34.94 15.99
CA GLN A 207 21.58 -34.44 14.72
C GLN A 207 20.68 -34.80 13.54
N SER A 208 20.15 -36.03 13.48
CA SER A 208 19.19 -36.44 12.46
C SER A 208 17.88 -35.65 12.53
N ILE A 209 17.34 -35.43 13.74
CA ILE A 209 16.15 -34.57 13.94
C ILE A 209 16.41 -33.15 13.45
N ALA A 210 17.56 -32.55 13.75
CA ALA A 210 17.91 -31.22 13.27
C ALA A 210 18.05 -31.17 11.73
N GLY A 211 18.61 -32.22 11.12
CA GLY A 211 18.66 -32.38 9.66
C GLY A 211 17.27 -32.38 9.04
N VAL A 212 16.40 -33.30 9.48
CA VAL A 212 15.01 -33.41 9.01
C VAL A 212 14.22 -32.13 9.26
N GLN A 213 14.42 -31.44 10.40
CA GLN A 213 13.80 -30.14 10.66
C GLN A 213 14.24 -29.07 9.67
N SER A 214 15.53 -29.03 9.30
CA SER A 214 16.04 -28.09 8.30
C SER A 214 15.55 -28.40 6.88
N GLU A 215 15.43 -29.68 6.52
CA GLU A 215 14.84 -30.12 5.25
C GLU A 215 13.35 -29.78 5.20
N THR A 216 12.63 -30.02 6.30
CA THR A 216 11.21 -29.67 6.42
C THR A 216 10.99 -28.16 6.32
N ALA A 217 11.90 -27.34 6.85
CA ALA A 217 11.83 -25.88 6.71
C ALA A 217 12.01 -25.47 5.23
N LYS A 218 13.07 -25.94 4.55
CA LYS A 218 13.30 -25.69 3.12
C LYS A 218 12.13 -26.14 2.25
N LEU A 219 11.58 -27.32 2.52
CA LEU A 219 10.43 -27.86 1.77
C LEU A 219 9.14 -27.07 2.02
N ARG A 220 8.95 -26.48 3.23
CA ARG A 220 7.85 -25.55 3.49
C ARG A 220 8.02 -24.24 2.72
N GLU A 221 9.22 -23.67 2.72
CA GLU A 221 9.54 -22.44 1.99
C GLU A 221 9.28 -22.63 0.48
N VAL A 222 9.80 -23.70 -0.12
CA VAL A 222 9.54 -24.06 -1.53
C VAL A 222 8.06 -24.33 -1.78
N ARG A 223 7.35 -25.02 -0.87
CA ARG A 223 5.90 -25.25 -0.99
C ARG A 223 5.11 -23.95 -0.95
N ASP A 224 5.49 -23.00 -0.10
CA ASP A 224 4.81 -21.71 0.02
C ASP A 224 5.14 -20.78 -1.17
N GLU A 225 6.34 -20.90 -1.76
CA GLU A 225 6.67 -20.30 -3.06
C GLU A 225 5.83 -20.90 -4.19
N CYS A 226 5.78 -22.23 -4.32
CA CYS A 226 4.92 -22.91 -5.30
C CYS A 226 3.44 -22.58 -5.10
N ALA A 227 2.96 -22.39 -3.86
CA ALA A 227 1.60 -21.91 -3.60
C ALA A 227 1.39 -20.48 -4.11
N ARG A 228 2.33 -19.55 -3.85
CA ARG A 228 2.27 -18.19 -4.42
C ARG A 228 2.28 -18.19 -5.95
N TYR A 229 3.11 -19.03 -6.58
CA TYR A 229 3.13 -19.17 -8.04
C TYR A 229 1.84 -19.79 -8.57
N LYS A 230 1.28 -20.81 -7.91
CA LYS A 230 -0.03 -21.39 -8.26
C LYS A 230 -1.15 -20.36 -8.16
N ASP A 231 -1.19 -19.56 -7.10
CA ASP A 231 -2.18 -18.49 -6.94
C ASP A 231 -2.04 -17.42 -8.03
N PHE A 232 -0.81 -17.03 -8.37
CA PHE A 232 -0.52 -16.11 -9.47
C PHE A 232 -0.98 -16.66 -10.84
N LEU A 233 -0.58 -17.89 -11.18
CA LEU A 233 -1.04 -18.57 -12.41
C LEU A 233 -2.56 -18.75 -12.41
N SER A 234 -3.20 -18.96 -11.25
CA SER A 234 -4.66 -19.04 -11.15
C SER A 234 -5.36 -17.71 -11.48
N LYS A 235 -4.72 -16.57 -11.23
CA LYS A 235 -5.24 -15.24 -11.60
C LYS A 235 -5.12 -15.01 -13.10
N LEU A 236 -3.96 -15.32 -13.68
CA LEU A 236 -3.69 -15.16 -15.11
C LEU A 236 -4.42 -16.18 -16.00
N THR A 237 -4.75 -17.36 -15.48
CA THR A 237 -5.49 -18.39 -16.24
C THR A 237 -6.85 -17.85 -16.71
N PRO A 238 -7.13 -17.84 -18.02
CA PRO A 238 -8.39 -17.35 -18.58
C PRO A 238 -9.62 -18.02 -17.97
N ILE A 239 -10.72 -17.26 -17.82
CA ILE A 239 -11.97 -17.75 -17.23
C ILE A 239 -12.54 -18.91 -18.05
N GLU A 240 -12.49 -18.82 -19.38
CA GLU A 240 -12.92 -19.91 -20.26
C GLU A 240 -12.18 -21.22 -20.01
N TRP A 241 -10.87 -21.18 -19.71
CA TRP A 241 -10.10 -22.39 -19.41
C TRP A 241 -10.57 -23.01 -18.08
N LYS A 242 -10.78 -22.18 -17.06
CA LYS A 242 -11.35 -22.62 -15.76
C LYS A 242 -12.71 -23.27 -15.94
N GLU A 243 -13.57 -22.72 -16.80
CA GLU A 243 -14.89 -23.27 -17.09
C GLU A 243 -14.82 -24.58 -17.87
N LYS A 244 -13.99 -24.67 -18.92
CA LYS A 244 -13.72 -25.93 -19.65
C LYS A 244 -13.21 -27.01 -18.70
N GLN A 245 -12.26 -26.70 -17.81
CA GLN A 245 -11.76 -27.64 -16.78
C GLN A 245 -12.83 -28.02 -15.74
N LYS A 246 -13.69 -27.07 -15.33
CA LYS A 246 -14.85 -27.36 -14.45
C LYS A 246 -15.84 -28.30 -15.13
N GLN A 247 -16.14 -28.11 -16.41
CA GLN A 247 -17.00 -29.00 -17.19
C GLN A 247 -16.39 -30.41 -17.32
N ILE A 248 -15.08 -30.51 -17.62
CA ILE A 248 -14.37 -31.80 -17.64
C ILE A 248 -14.48 -32.51 -16.28
N LYS A 249 -14.30 -31.79 -15.16
CA LYS A 249 -14.47 -32.35 -13.80
C LYS A 249 -15.91 -32.81 -13.55
N MET A 250 -16.92 -32.05 -13.96
CA MET A 250 -18.32 -32.46 -13.85
C MET A 250 -18.63 -33.69 -14.71
N ALA A 251 -18.08 -33.79 -15.92
CA ALA A 251 -18.22 -34.96 -16.78
C ALA A 251 -17.51 -36.20 -16.21
N ARG A 252 -16.32 -36.04 -15.61
CA ARG A 252 -15.63 -37.13 -14.87
C ARG A 252 -16.44 -37.58 -13.65
N LYS A 253 -17.04 -36.65 -12.91
CA LYS A 253 -17.95 -36.96 -11.78
C LYS A 253 -19.22 -37.69 -12.24
N ALA A 254 -19.87 -37.22 -13.31
CA ALA A 254 -21.03 -37.88 -13.90
C ALA A 254 -20.68 -39.32 -14.32
N LYS A 255 -19.57 -39.52 -15.05
CA LYS A 255 -19.09 -40.87 -15.42
C LYS A 255 -18.74 -41.75 -14.23
N ARG A 256 -18.18 -41.20 -13.13
CA ARG A 256 -17.96 -41.97 -11.89
C ARG A 256 -19.29 -42.38 -11.24
N LYS A 257 -20.27 -41.46 -11.18
CA LYS A 257 -21.62 -41.75 -10.68
C LYS A 257 -22.34 -42.80 -11.52
N GLU A 258 -22.32 -42.66 -12.86
CA GLU A 258 -22.91 -43.61 -13.80
C GLU A 258 -22.30 -45.01 -13.65
N ARG A 259 -20.96 -45.12 -13.61
CA ARG A 259 -20.27 -46.42 -13.40
C ARG A 259 -20.65 -47.06 -12.08
N TRP A 260 -20.67 -46.30 -10.99
CA TRP A 260 -21.04 -46.80 -9.67
C TRP A 260 -22.52 -47.24 -9.63
N ILE A 261 -23.43 -46.45 -10.22
CA ILE A 261 -24.85 -46.84 -10.32
C ILE A 261 -24.97 -48.12 -11.15
N ALA A 262 -24.29 -48.22 -12.29
CA ALA A 262 -24.32 -49.42 -13.14
C ALA A 262 -23.79 -50.67 -12.40
N GLU A 263 -22.71 -50.53 -11.62
CA GLU A 263 -22.14 -51.61 -10.80
C GLU A 263 -23.09 -52.04 -9.68
N GLN A 264 -23.75 -51.10 -8.99
CA GLN A 264 -24.76 -51.41 -7.96
C GLN A 264 -26.07 -51.94 -8.55
N MET A 265 -26.42 -51.54 -9.78
CA MET A 265 -27.62 -51.99 -10.48
C MET A 265 -27.44 -53.34 -11.17
N ALA A 266 -26.22 -53.74 -11.55
CA ALA A 266 -25.94 -55.02 -12.22
C ALA A 266 -26.65 -56.25 -11.58
N PRO A 267 -26.55 -56.53 -10.27
CA PRO A 267 -27.24 -57.67 -9.65
C PRO A 267 -28.76 -57.51 -9.54
N SER A 268 -29.29 -56.30 -9.67
CA SER A 268 -30.74 -56.05 -9.76
C SER A 268 -31.24 -56.23 -11.19
N LEU A 269 -30.45 -55.79 -12.18
CA LEU A 269 -30.73 -55.94 -13.61
C LEU A 269 -30.69 -57.41 -14.04
N GLU A 270 -29.74 -58.20 -13.54
CA GLU A 270 -29.66 -59.64 -13.79
C GLU A 270 -30.92 -60.37 -13.31
N LYS A 271 -31.41 -60.05 -12.10
CA LYS A 271 -32.67 -60.58 -11.56
C LYS A 271 -33.90 -60.16 -12.35
N LEU A 272 -33.92 -58.92 -12.87
CA LEU A 272 -35.01 -58.43 -13.72
C LEU A 272 -34.99 -59.12 -15.10
N ALA A 273 -33.80 -59.37 -15.67
CA ALA A 273 -33.65 -60.13 -16.90
C ALA A 273 -34.10 -61.59 -16.74
N GLU A 274 -33.75 -62.24 -15.63
CA GLU A 274 -34.28 -63.56 -15.26
C GLU A 274 -35.82 -63.53 -15.09
N GLU A 275 -36.40 -62.47 -14.53
CA GLU A 275 -37.84 -62.31 -14.40
C GLU A 275 -38.51 -62.15 -15.79
N GLU A 276 -37.89 -61.43 -16.73
CA GLU A 276 -38.37 -61.30 -18.12
C GLU A 276 -38.24 -62.61 -18.90
N GLU A 277 -37.10 -63.31 -18.82
CA GLU A 277 -36.91 -64.61 -19.48
C GLU A 277 -37.94 -65.64 -18.99
N LYS A 278 -38.17 -65.71 -17.67
CA LYS A 278 -39.21 -66.57 -17.08
C LYS A 278 -40.63 -66.15 -17.45
N LEU A 279 -40.87 -64.89 -17.83
CA LEU A 279 -42.16 -64.46 -18.37
C LEU A 279 -42.32 -64.86 -19.83
N LEU A 280 -41.26 -64.76 -20.65
CA LEU A 280 -41.26 -65.18 -22.04
C LEU A 280 -41.39 -66.70 -22.18
N GLU A 281 -40.69 -67.47 -21.34
CA GLU A 281 -40.83 -68.92 -21.30
C GLU A 281 -42.26 -69.33 -20.90
N LYS A 282 -42.85 -68.65 -19.90
CA LYS A 282 -44.24 -68.86 -19.51
C LYS A 282 -45.23 -68.45 -20.59
N SER A 283 -45.04 -67.32 -21.28
CA SER A 283 -45.95 -66.92 -22.36
C SER A 283 -45.87 -67.92 -23.51
N ALA A 284 -44.68 -68.41 -23.87
CA ALA A 284 -44.52 -69.46 -24.88
C ALA A 284 -45.17 -70.80 -24.47
N GLN A 285 -45.05 -71.17 -23.18
CA GLN A 285 -45.75 -72.35 -22.63
C GLN A 285 -47.27 -72.14 -22.67
N GLU A 286 -47.78 -71.02 -22.17
CA GLU A 286 -49.21 -70.66 -22.13
C GLU A 286 -49.82 -70.51 -23.53
N GLU A 287 -49.06 -70.03 -24.53
CA GLU A 287 -49.42 -70.04 -25.94
C GLU A 287 -49.51 -71.46 -26.48
N SER A 288 -48.50 -72.31 -26.23
CA SER A 288 -48.51 -73.71 -26.68
C SER A 288 -49.66 -74.52 -26.06
N GLU A 289 -50.02 -74.23 -24.80
CA GLU A 289 -51.17 -74.81 -24.10
C GLU A 289 -52.49 -74.27 -24.64
N ALA A 290 -52.59 -72.95 -24.93
CA ALA A 290 -53.74 -72.36 -25.58
C ALA A 290 -53.98 -73.00 -26.96
N ASP A 291 -52.93 -73.17 -27.76
CA ASP A 291 -52.95 -73.83 -29.06
C ASP A 291 -53.46 -75.28 -28.98
N GLN A 292 -53.01 -76.04 -27.98
CA GLN A 292 -53.49 -77.40 -27.71
C GLN A 292 -54.95 -77.41 -27.23
N ARG A 293 -55.35 -76.42 -26.41
CA ARG A 293 -56.72 -76.26 -25.88
C ARG A 293 -57.71 -75.85 -26.98
N MET A 294 -57.28 -75.01 -27.92
CA MET A 294 -58.00 -74.64 -29.15
C MET A 294 -58.18 -75.84 -30.09
N LYS A 295 -57.17 -76.72 -30.23
CA LYS A 295 -57.29 -77.97 -30.99
C LYS A 295 -58.25 -78.99 -30.35
N ARG A 296 -58.46 -78.93 -29.02
CA ARG A 296 -59.39 -79.80 -28.27
C ARG A 296 -60.82 -79.25 -28.16
N ARG A 297 -61.03 -77.94 -28.28
CA ARG A 297 -62.35 -77.30 -28.22
C ARG A 297 -62.96 -77.21 -29.62
N GLY A 298 -64.19 -77.73 -29.78
CA GLY A 298 -64.95 -77.63 -31.02
C GLY A 298 -65.29 -76.17 -31.41
N LYS A 299 -65.58 -75.97 -32.70
CA LYS A 299 -65.64 -74.70 -33.45
C LYS A 299 -66.77 -73.69 -33.05
N HIS A 300 -67.04 -73.47 -31.76
CA HIS A 300 -68.23 -72.72 -31.30
C HIS A 300 -67.98 -71.56 -30.31
N ARG A 301 -66.73 -71.11 -30.04
CA ARG A 301 -66.45 -70.03 -29.07
C ARG A 301 -65.51 -68.88 -29.50
N ARG A 302 -65.28 -68.69 -30.81
CA ARG A 302 -64.34 -67.70 -31.39
C ARG A 302 -64.27 -66.32 -30.70
N ARG A 303 -65.40 -65.69 -30.38
CA ARG A 303 -65.41 -64.34 -29.78
C ARG A 303 -64.88 -64.32 -28.35
N GLU A 304 -65.21 -65.33 -27.55
CA GLU A 304 -64.66 -65.46 -26.20
C GLU A 304 -63.16 -65.77 -26.25
N ASP A 305 -62.71 -66.58 -27.21
CA ASP A 305 -61.30 -66.92 -27.40
C ASP A 305 -60.48 -65.68 -27.84
N GLU A 306 -61.04 -64.80 -28.68
CA GLU A 306 -60.44 -63.51 -29.09
C GLU A 306 -60.35 -62.52 -27.91
N GLU A 307 -61.40 -62.42 -27.09
CA GLU A 307 -61.42 -61.58 -25.87
C GLU A 307 -60.44 -62.14 -24.80
N GLU A 308 -60.30 -63.47 -24.66
CA GLU A 308 -59.32 -64.12 -23.76
C GLU A 308 -57.87 -63.85 -24.22
N MET A 309 -57.58 -63.86 -25.53
CA MET A 309 -56.25 -63.49 -26.05
C MET A 309 -55.91 -62.01 -25.81
N GLN A 310 -56.85 -61.09 -26.00
CA GLN A 310 -56.62 -59.66 -25.72
C GLN A 310 -56.37 -59.40 -24.23
N GLN A 311 -57.07 -60.10 -23.34
CA GLN A 311 -56.83 -60.02 -21.90
C GLN A 311 -55.44 -60.57 -21.52
N ARG A 312 -55.01 -61.69 -22.10
CA ARG A 312 -53.66 -62.25 -21.90
C ARG A 312 -52.57 -61.28 -22.38
N GLN A 313 -52.71 -60.70 -23.57
CA GLN A 313 -51.76 -59.70 -24.07
C GLN A 313 -51.69 -58.48 -23.14
N HIS A 314 -52.84 -57.98 -22.68
CA HIS A 314 -52.87 -56.88 -21.72
C HIS A 314 -52.23 -57.23 -20.38
N GLU A 315 -52.35 -58.49 -19.92
CA GLU A 315 -51.70 -58.96 -18.69
C GLU A 315 -50.17 -59.10 -18.87
N ILE A 316 -49.71 -59.58 -20.03
CA ILE A 316 -48.27 -59.63 -20.40
C ILE A 316 -47.70 -58.22 -20.46
N ASP A 317 -48.35 -57.29 -21.17
CA ASP A 317 -47.96 -55.88 -21.25
C ASP A 317 -47.94 -55.23 -19.85
N ALA A 318 -48.89 -55.56 -18.98
CA ALA A 318 -48.94 -55.08 -17.60
C ALA A 318 -47.82 -55.68 -16.72
N LYS A 319 -47.42 -56.93 -16.96
CA LYS A 319 -46.26 -57.57 -16.30
C LYS A 319 -44.95 -56.91 -16.74
N HIS A 320 -44.72 -56.69 -18.04
CA HIS A 320 -43.55 -55.94 -18.53
C HIS A 320 -43.50 -54.51 -17.96
N LYS A 321 -44.62 -53.79 -17.94
CA LYS A 321 -44.68 -52.44 -17.32
C LYS A 321 -44.35 -52.45 -15.82
N ARG A 322 -44.67 -53.52 -15.09
CA ARG A 322 -44.27 -53.67 -13.66
C ARG A 322 -42.77 -53.90 -13.51
N ILE A 323 -42.16 -54.73 -14.35
CA ILE A 323 -40.71 -54.97 -14.36
C ILE A 323 -39.95 -53.68 -14.71
N GLN A 324 -40.39 -52.98 -15.77
CA GLN A 324 -39.81 -51.68 -16.14
C GLN A 324 -39.90 -50.67 -14.99
N LYS A 325 -41.06 -50.55 -14.33
CA LYS A 325 -41.20 -49.66 -13.16
C LYS A 325 -40.26 -50.05 -12.02
N LYS A 326 -40.14 -51.35 -11.71
CA LYS A 326 -39.23 -51.87 -10.67
C LYS A 326 -37.76 -51.50 -11.00
N ARG A 327 -37.35 -51.61 -12.26
CA ARG A 327 -36.04 -51.16 -12.76
C ARG A 327 -35.80 -49.67 -12.48
N GLU A 328 -36.75 -48.81 -12.83
CA GLU A 328 -36.65 -47.36 -12.63
C GLU A 328 -36.64 -46.98 -11.14
N ASP A 329 -37.40 -47.67 -10.30
CA ASP A 329 -37.48 -47.39 -8.87
C ASP A 329 -36.21 -47.84 -8.13
N ASP A 330 -35.60 -48.97 -8.53
CA ASP A 330 -34.27 -49.39 -8.04
C ASP A 330 -33.14 -48.47 -8.56
N GLU A 331 -33.23 -47.96 -9.79
CA GLU A 331 -32.28 -46.97 -10.33
C GLU A 331 -32.35 -45.63 -9.56
N LYS A 332 -33.56 -45.13 -9.28
CA LYS A 332 -33.76 -43.94 -8.42
C LYS A 332 -33.19 -44.18 -7.02
N ARG A 333 -33.42 -45.36 -6.45
CA ARG A 333 -32.95 -45.72 -5.10
C ARG A 333 -31.43 -45.82 -5.03
N THR A 334 -30.77 -46.45 -6.00
CA THR A 334 -29.30 -46.50 -6.08
C THR A 334 -28.72 -45.11 -6.34
N ALA A 335 -29.29 -44.33 -7.25
CA ALA A 335 -28.85 -42.96 -7.53
C ALA A 335 -28.90 -42.00 -6.32
N LEU A 336 -29.81 -42.24 -5.37
CA LEU A 336 -29.92 -41.52 -4.08
C LEU A 336 -28.88 -41.96 -3.04
N LEU A 337 -28.37 -43.20 -3.13
CA LEU A 337 -27.33 -43.72 -2.24
C LEU A 337 -25.91 -43.27 -2.65
N TYR A 338 -25.75 -42.74 -3.87
CA TYR A 338 -24.46 -42.25 -4.34
C TYR A 338 -23.98 -41.02 -3.55
N LYS A 339 -22.85 -41.17 -2.85
CA LYS A 339 -22.13 -40.08 -2.19
C LYS A 339 -20.90 -39.70 -3.02
N ASP A 340 -20.83 -38.45 -3.47
CA ASP A 340 -19.71 -37.94 -4.26
C ASP A 340 -18.48 -37.73 -3.36
N GLU A 341 -17.58 -38.73 -3.34
CA GLU A 341 -16.27 -38.58 -2.73
C GLU A 341 -15.38 -37.70 -3.61
N SER A 342 -14.87 -36.63 -2.99
CA SER A 342 -13.96 -35.67 -3.63
C SER A 342 -12.63 -36.35 -3.93
N SER A 343 -12.51 -36.89 -5.15
CA SER A 343 -11.22 -37.24 -5.72
C SER A 343 -10.31 -36.00 -5.71
N ASP A 344 -9.13 -36.14 -5.12
CA ASP A 344 -8.04 -35.14 -5.10
C ASP A 344 -7.36 -34.99 -6.48
N GLU A 345 -8.04 -35.35 -7.56
CA GLU A 345 -7.68 -35.01 -8.94
C GLU A 345 -7.58 -33.48 -9.10
N GLU A 346 -6.34 -33.00 -9.03
CA GLU A 346 -5.97 -31.62 -9.26
C GLU A 346 -6.14 -31.23 -10.73
N TYR A 347 -6.46 -29.96 -10.99
CA TYR A 347 -6.73 -29.47 -12.35
C TYR A 347 -5.44 -29.39 -13.17
N GLU A 348 -5.54 -29.71 -14.46
CA GLU A 348 -4.45 -29.45 -15.40
C GLU A 348 -4.19 -27.94 -15.50
N LEU A 349 -2.94 -27.55 -15.24
CA LEU A 349 -2.48 -26.17 -15.35
C LEU A 349 -2.60 -25.67 -16.80
N CYS A 350 -3.03 -24.42 -16.97
CA CYS A 350 -3.15 -23.77 -18.27
C CYS A 350 -1.78 -23.57 -18.93
N PHE A 351 -0.80 -23.16 -18.12
CA PHE A 351 0.58 -22.95 -18.54
C PHE A 351 1.40 -24.20 -18.24
N LYS A 352 1.98 -24.80 -19.27
CA LYS A 352 2.82 -26.01 -19.18
C LYS A 352 4.30 -25.69 -19.28
N GLU A 353 4.65 -24.64 -20.02
CA GLU A 353 6.02 -24.22 -20.26
C GLU A 353 6.19 -22.72 -19.93
N PRO A 354 7.35 -22.29 -19.39
CA PRO A 354 7.53 -20.91 -18.94
C PRO A 354 7.37 -19.84 -20.05
N HIS A 355 7.69 -20.19 -21.31
CA HIS A 355 7.59 -19.26 -22.43
C HIS A 355 6.15 -18.77 -22.66
N GLN A 356 5.14 -19.65 -22.51
CA GLN A 356 3.72 -19.31 -22.68
C GLN A 356 3.24 -18.16 -21.78
N LEU A 357 3.85 -18.02 -20.61
CA LEU A 357 3.60 -16.92 -19.68
C LEU A 357 4.26 -15.61 -20.15
N MET A 358 5.47 -15.70 -20.72
CA MET A 358 6.16 -14.56 -21.33
C MET A 358 5.46 -14.10 -22.62
N ASP A 359 4.94 -15.02 -23.41
CA ASP A 359 4.14 -14.74 -24.61
C ASP A 359 2.87 -13.99 -24.19
N SER A 360 2.17 -14.46 -23.15
CA SER A 360 0.99 -13.78 -22.58
C SER A 360 1.30 -12.36 -22.06
N PHE A 361 2.51 -12.11 -21.55
CA PHE A 361 2.93 -10.76 -21.15
C PHE A 361 3.29 -9.90 -22.36
N THR A 362 3.95 -10.47 -23.37
CA THR A 362 4.25 -9.79 -24.64
C THR A 362 2.96 -9.35 -25.33
N GLU A 363 1.96 -10.24 -25.44
CA GLU A 363 0.62 -9.93 -25.96
C GLU A 363 -0.05 -8.79 -25.17
N LEU A 364 0.05 -8.80 -23.83
CA LEU A 364 -0.50 -7.72 -23.00
C LEU A 364 0.27 -6.40 -23.16
N GLU A 365 1.59 -6.43 -23.36
CA GLU A 365 2.40 -5.25 -23.65
C GLU A 365 2.07 -4.66 -25.03
N GLU A 366 1.95 -5.50 -26.05
CA GLU A 366 1.51 -5.12 -27.40
C GLU A 366 0.08 -4.54 -27.40
N LEU A 367 -0.86 -5.17 -26.69
CA LEU A 367 -2.23 -4.67 -26.54
C LEU A 367 -2.29 -3.32 -25.79
N ASN A 368 -1.50 -3.15 -24.74
CA ASN A 368 -1.41 -1.88 -24.02
C ASN A 368 -0.78 -0.79 -24.90
N LEU A 369 0.27 -1.11 -25.66
CA LEU A 369 0.90 -0.17 -26.60
C LEU A 369 -0.07 0.23 -27.71
N PHE A 370 -0.81 -0.72 -28.28
CA PHE A 370 -1.86 -0.48 -29.26
C PHE A 370 -2.99 0.40 -28.68
N LEU A 371 -3.42 0.15 -27.44
CA LEU A 371 -4.45 0.97 -26.79
C LEU A 371 -3.96 2.41 -26.54
N ILE A 372 -2.70 2.59 -26.13
CA ILE A 372 -2.07 3.92 -25.97
C ILE A 372 -2.01 4.64 -27.31
N GLN A 373 -1.53 3.97 -28.37
CA GLN A 373 -1.47 4.55 -29.72
C GLN A 373 -2.86 4.91 -30.23
N SER A 374 -3.84 4.01 -30.11
CA SER A 374 -5.22 4.26 -30.52
C SER A 374 -5.83 5.43 -29.75
N SER A 375 -5.57 5.55 -28.44
CA SER A 375 -5.97 6.70 -27.64
C SER A 375 -5.37 8.00 -28.17
N GLN A 376 -4.07 8.02 -28.46
CA GLN A 376 -3.36 9.18 -29.02
C GLN A 376 -3.88 9.56 -30.42
N GLU A 377 -4.16 8.59 -31.28
CA GLU A 377 -4.77 8.82 -32.60
C GLU A 377 -6.18 9.42 -32.47
N THR A 378 -7.01 8.94 -31.53
CA THR A 378 -8.34 9.52 -31.28
C THR A 378 -8.28 10.91 -30.63
N GLU A 379 -7.28 11.17 -29.79
CA GLU A 379 -7.02 12.49 -29.18
C GLU A 379 -6.58 13.49 -30.25
N GLN A 380 -5.67 13.10 -31.15
CA GLN A 380 -5.27 13.92 -32.30
C GLN A 380 -6.46 14.22 -33.23
N GLN A 381 -7.29 13.23 -33.56
CA GLN A 381 -8.50 13.44 -34.36
C GLN A 381 -9.48 14.41 -33.68
N LEU A 382 -9.61 14.34 -32.35
CA LEU A 382 -10.43 15.26 -31.58
C LEU A 382 -9.86 16.69 -31.62
N ASP A 383 -8.55 16.87 -31.49
CA ASP A 383 -7.87 18.16 -31.60
C ASP A 383 -8.01 18.77 -33.01
N GLU A 384 -7.90 17.96 -34.07
CA GLU A 384 -8.13 18.38 -35.46
C GLU A 384 -9.58 18.85 -35.68
N ILE A 385 -10.56 18.13 -35.12
CA ILE A 385 -11.98 18.53 -35.13
C ILE A 385 -12.20 19.81 -34.31
N HIS A 386 -11.55 19.95 -33.15
CA HIS A 386 -11.61 21.15 -32.33
C HIS A 386 -11.05 22.37 -33.08
N HIS A 387 -9.87 22.23 -33.71
CA HIS A 387 -9.24 23.32 -34.45
C HIS A 387 -10.08 23.76 -35.66
N THR A 388 -10.61 22.80 -36.44
CA THR A 388 -11.50 23.11 -37.58
C THR A 388 -12.82 23.72 -37.13
N PHE A 389 -13.38 23.30 -35.99
CA PHE A 389 -14.54 23.93 -35.37
C PHE A 389 -14.26 25.37 -34.91
N GLU A 390 -13.11 25.63 -34.27
CA GLU A 390 -12.72 26.98 -33.86
C GLU A 390 -12.50 27.91 -35.06
N HIS A 391 -11.83 27.43 -36.11
CA HIS A 391 -11.65 28.18 -37.36
C HIS A 391 -13.00 28.52 -38.02
N THR A 392 -13.87 27.53 -38.20
CA THR A 392 -15.18 27.76 -38.82
C THR A 392 -16.08 28.67 -37.97
N LYS A 393 -16.01 28.58 -36.65
CA LYS A 393 -16.67 29.50 -35.71
C LYS A 393 -16.15 30.93 -35.84
N GLN A 394 -14.84 31.13 -36.01
CA GLN A 394 -14.26 32.46 -36.26
C GLN A 394 -14.70 33.03 -37.62
N ASP A 395 -14.62 32.24 -38.70
CA ASP A 395 -15.09 32.62 -40.05
C ASP A 395 -16.57 33.00 -40.05
N MET A 396 -17.42 32.19 -39.40
CA MET A 396 -18.85 32.48 -39.25
C MET A 396 -19.07 33.73 -38.41
N GLY A 397 -18.28 33.95 -37.35
CA GLY A 397 -18.32 35.19 -36.56
C GLY A 397 -18.02 36.43 -37.41
N VAL A 398 -16.98 36.37 -38.26
CA VAL A 398 -16.64 37.45 -39.21
C VAL A 398 -17.76 37.67 -40.21
N LYS A 399 -18.32 36.61 -40.82
CA LYS A 399 -19.45 36.70 -41.77
C LYS A 399 -20.70 37.30 -41.12
N VAL A 400 -21.02 36.89 -39.89
CA VAL A 400 -22.15 37.47 -39.11
C VAL A 400 -21.90 38.95 -38.82
N GLN A 401 -20.67 39.35 -38.51
CA GLN A 401 -20.33 40.75 -38.28
C GLN A 401 -20.43 41.58 -39.57
N GLN A 402 -19.91 41.07 -40.69
CA GLN A 402 -20.07 41.69 -42.02
C GLN A 402 -21.56 41.85 -42.38
N LEU A 403 -22.39 40.84 -42.17
CA LEU A 403 -23.84 40.94 -42.41
C LEU A 403 -24.51 41.98 -41.52
N LYS A 404 -24.14 42.08 -40.23
CA LYS A 404 -24.63 43.14 -39.33
C LYS A 404 -24.23 44.53 -39.80
N ASP A 405 -23.01 44.70 -40.29
CA ASP A 405 -22.52 46.00 -40.75
C ASP A 405 -23.14 46.38 -42.11
N ASN A 406 -23.39 45.40 -43.00
CA ASN A 406 -24.19 45.59 -44.20
C ASN A 406 -25.64 46.01 -43.87
N ILE A 407 -26.28 45.39 -42.87
CA ILE A 407 -27.61 45.79 -42.41
C ILE A 407 -27.60 47.25 -41.94
N LYS A 408 -26.63 47.65 -41.10
CA LYS A 408 -26.50 49.06 -40.67
C LYS A 408 -26.29 50.04 -41.83
N GLN A 409 -25.52 49.65 -42.85
CA GLN A 409 -25.30 50.48 -44.05
C GLN A 409 -26.60 50.62 -44.86
N LEU A 410 -27.36 49.54 -45.02
CA LEU A 410 -28.67 49.56 -45.67
C LEU A 410 -29.68 50.38 -44.88
N ASP A 411 -29.74 50.22 -43.55
CA ASP A 411 -30.59 51.05 -42.67
C ASP A 411 -30.23 52.54 -42.76
N HIS A 412 -28.93 52.87 -42.82
CA HIS A 412 -28.48 54.24 -43.02
C HIS A 412 -28.91 54.79 -44.39
N SER A 413 -28.75 54.01 -45.46
CA SER A 413 -29.20 54.36 -46.81
C SER A 413 -30.71 54.57 -46.86
N ILE A 414 -31.50 53.65 -46.28
CA ILE A 414 -32.95 53.78 -46.13
C ILE A 414 -33.32 55.04 -45.34
N ALA A 415 -32.61 55.36 -44.26
CA ALA A 415 -32.84 56.58 -43.47
C ALA A 415 -32.39 57.87 -44.19
N GLN A 416 -31.47 57.78 -45.15
CA GLN A 416 -31.08 58.90 -46.01
C GLN A 416 -32.11 59.11 -47.13
N GLU A 417 -32.57 58.04 -47.79
CA GLU A 417 -33.62 58.11 -48.82
C GLU A 417 -34.98 58.53 -48.23
N LYS A 418 -35.34 58.08 -47.02
CA LYS A 418 -36.52 58.60 -46.32
C LYS A 418 -36.43 60.11 -46.08
N ARG A 419 -35.29 60.61 -45.60
CA ARG A 419 -35.06 62.06 -45.45
C ARG A 419 -35.11 62.81 -46.77
N ARG A 420 -34.51 62.29 -47.85
CA ARG A 420 -34.63 62.87 -49.20
C ARG A 420 -36.09 62.91 -49.68
N GLY A 421 -36.86 61.86 -49.40
CA GLY A 421 -38.29 61.81 -49.67
C GLY A 421 -39.09 62.86 -48.89
N GLU A 422 -38.82 63.00 -47.59
CA GLU A 422 -39.41 64.04 -46.72
C GLU A 422 -39.03 65.46 -47.19
N GLU A 423 -37.77 65.70 -47.54
CA GLU A 423 -37.28 66.96 -48.12
C GLU A 423 -37.95 67.29 -49.46
N LEU A 424 -38.13 66.29 -50.34
CA LEU A 424 -38.85 66.44 -51.60
C LEU A 424 -40.32 66.77 -51.38
N ILE A 425 -41.00 66.07 -50.45
CA ILE A 425 -42.39 66.34 -50.06
C ILE A 425 -42.52 67.78 -49.52
N HIS A 426 -41.61 68.21 -48.64
CA HIS A 426 -41.56 69.58 -48.14
C HIS A 426 -41.33 70.60 -49.26
N SER A 427 -40.36 70.38 -50.15
CA SER A 427 -40.11 71.24 -51.32
C SER A 427 -41.32 71.34 -52.25
N HIS A 428 -42.03 70.23 -52.48
CA HIS A 428 -43.26 70.24 -53.26
C HIS A 428 -44.40 70.97 -52.55
N ALA A 429 -44.55 70.83 -51.24
CA ALA A 429 -45.52 71.59 -50.45
C ALA A 429 -45.23 73.11 -50.44
N GLU A 430 -43.97 73.51 -50.31
CA GLU A 430 -43.57 74.93 -50.38
C GLU A 430 -43.79 75.52 -51.78
N LYS A 431 -43.40 74.80 -52.84
CA LYS A 431 -43.60 75.22 -54.24
C LYS A 431 -45.08 75.23 -54.65
N ALA A 432 -45.92 74.40 -54.02
CA ALA A 432 -47.37 74.41 -54.20
C ALA A 432 -48.07 75.62 -53.55
N SER A 433 -47.35 76.53 -52.88
CA SER A 433 -47.89 77.79 -52.35
C SER A 433 -48.14 78.83 -53.46
N THR A 434 -49.06 78.52 -54.38
CA THR A 434 -49.53 79.41 -55.47
C THR A 434 -49.91 80.81 -54.98
N VAL A 435 -50.49 80.88 -53.78
CA VAL A 435 -50.90 82.10 -53.07
C VAL A 435 -49.81 83.19 -53.01
N VAL A 436 -48.52 82.82 -52.97
CA VAL A 436 -47.41 83.80 -52.95
C VAL A 436 -47.08 84.33 -54.35
N GLN A 437 -47.23 83.51 -55.39
CA GLN A 437 -47.05 83.94 -56.78
C GLN A 437 -48.24 84.80 -57.24
N ASP A 438 -49.47 84.38 -56.93
CA ASP A 438 -50.70 85.13 -57.25
C ASP A 438 -50.68 86.55 -56.68
N LYS A 439 -50.22 86.71 -55.42
CA LYS A 439 -50.05 88.03 -54.79
C LYS A 439 -49.01 88.91 -55.49
N LYS A 440 -47.92 88.32 -56.02
CA LYS A 440 -46.91 89.06 -56.78
C LYS A 440 -47.45 89.48 -58.15
N LEU A 441 -48.18 88.60 -58.84
CA LEU A 441 -48.84 88.90 -60.11
C LEU A 441 -49.88 90.01 -59.95
N ALA A 442 -50.73 89.94 -58.92
CA ALA A 442 -51.70 91.00 -58.62
C ALA A 442 -51.03 92.35 -58.29
N SER A 443 -49.92 92.35 -57.54
CA SER A 443 -49.14 93.57 -57.26
C SER A 443 -48.51 94.15 -58.53
N LEU A 444 -48.01 93.31 -59.43
CA LEU A 444 -47.44 93.74 -60.71
C LEU A 444 -48.52 94.35 -61.61
N ALA A 445 -49.68 93.68 -61.74
CA ALA A 445 -50.81 94.18 -62.51
C ALA A 445 -51.30 95.56 -62.01
N SER A 446 -51.35 95.75 -60.68
CA SER A 446 -51.69 97.05 -60.08
C SER A 446 -50.67 98.15 -60.42
N LYS A 447 -49.37 97.84 -60.44
CA LYS A 447 -48.31 98.80 -60.82
C LYS A 447 -48.35 99.15 -62.31
N VAL A 448 -48.53 98.17 -63.18
CA VAL A 448 -48.71 98.39 -64.63
C VAL A 448 -49.91 99.31 -64.88
N ASN A 449 -51.00 99.14 -64.12
CA ASN A 449 -52.18 99.98 -64.22
C ASN A 449 -51.92 101.43 -63.75
N ASP A 450 -51.17 101.65 -62.67
CA ASP A 450 -50.78 103.01 -62.21
C ASP A 450 -49.89 103.73 -63.24
N VAL A 451 -48.94 103.04 -63.88
CA VAL A 451 -48.13 103.62 -64.95
C VAL A 451 -48.98 103.93 -66.19
N TYR A 452 -49.84 103.01 -66.61
CA TYR A 452 -50.74 103.20 -67.75
C TYR A 452 -51.66 104.44 -67.58
N LEU A 453 -52.23 104.62 -66.38
CA LEU A 453 -53.06 105.78 -66.04
C LEU A 453 -52.30 107.12 -66.01
N ARG A 454 -50.97 107.08 -65.82
CA ARG A 454 -50.11 108.29 -65.87
C ARG A 454 -49.63 108.62 -67.28
N CYS A 455 -49.49 107.60 -68.14
CA CYS A 455 -49.03 107.77 -69.52
C CYS A 455 -50.16 108.12 -70.51
N SER A 456 -51.42 107.81 -70.19
CA SER A 456 -52.58 108.07 -71.06
C SER A 456 -53.66 108.91 -70.35
N HIS A 457 -54.26 109.85 -71.09
CA HIS A 457 -55.47 110.57 -70.69
C HIS A 457 -56.75 110.08 -71.38
N LEU A 458 -56.74 108.87 -71.96
CA LEU A 458 -57.96 108.11 -72.24
C LEU A 458 -57.86 106.69 -71.66
N ALA A 459 -58.80 106.36 -70.78
CA ALA A 459 -58.91 105.05 -70.15
C ALA A 459 -59.85 104.14 -70.95
N SER A 460 -59.28 103.25 -71.77
CA SER A 460 -60.01 102.08 -72.27
C SER A 460 -60.16 101.08 -71.11
N GLN A 461 -61.38 100.91 -70.60
CA GLN A 461 -61.58 100.24 -69.30
C GLN A 461 -61.24 98.74 -69.26
N ASP A 462 -61.25 98.03 -70.41
CA ASP A 462 -61.00 96.58 -70.48
C ASP A 462 -59.69 96.22 -71.20
N SER A 463 -58.61 96.95 -70.94
CA SER A 463 -57.27 96.61 -71.43
C SER A 463 -56.56 95.63 -70.49
N ASP A 464 -56.11 94.48 -71.02
CA ASP A 464 -55.32 93.49 -70.29
C ASP A 464 -53.95 94.06 -69.88
N THR A 465 -53.36 93.53 -68.80
CA THR A 465 -52.02 93.82 -68.32
C THR A 465 -50.96 93.85 -69.43
N LEU A 466 -51.00 92.92 -70.39
CA LEU A 466 -50.05 92.89 -71.50
C LEU A 466 -50.31 94.03 -72.51
N GLN A 467 -51.59 94.33 -72.78
CA GLN A 467 -52.00 95.42 -73.67
C GLN A 467 -51.69 96.80 -73.08
N LYS A 468 -51.81 96.95 -71.76
CA LYS A 468 -51.37 98.15 -71.01
C LYS A 468 -49.87 98.39 -71.14
N LEU A 469 -49.06 97.32 -71.05
CA LEU A 469 -47.62 97.42 -71.28
C LEU A 469 -47.30 97.84 -72.71
N GLY A 470 -47.85 97.18 -73.74
CA GLY A 470 -47.62 97.57 -75.13
C GLY A 470 -48.07 99.01 -75.46
N SER A 471 -49.11 99.51 -74.78
CA SER A 471 -49.54 100.91 -74.90
C SER A 471 -48.56 101.90 -74.24
N ILE A 472 -47.95 101.51 -73.10
CA ILE A 472 -46.90 102.31 -72.45
C ILE A 472 -45.65 102.32 -73.32
N GLU A 473 -45.25 101.18 -73.88
CA GLU A 473 -44.09 101.04 -74.78
C GLU A 473 -44.26 101.92 -76.03
N SER A 474 -45.39 101.83 -76.74
CA SER A 474 -45.68 102.69 -77.89
C SER A 474 -45.65 104.19 -77.55
N LYS A 475 -46.11 104.58 -76.34
CA LYS A 475 -46.02 105.99 -75.90
C LYS A 475 -44.59 106.41 -75.54
N ILE A 476 -43.76 105.51 -75.04
CA ILE A 476 -42.34 105.76 -74.80
C ILE A 476 -41.62 105.96 -76.15
N GLU A 477 -41.91 105.13 -77.15
CA GLU A 477 -41.37 105.26 -78.51
C GLU A 477 -41.77 106.60 -79.14
N GLU A 478 -43.03 107.01 -79.04
CA GLU A 478 -43.50 108.33 -79.51
C GLU A 478 -42.76 109.49 -78.83
N LEU A 479 -42.53 109.41 -77.51
CA LEU A 479 -41.80 110.43 -76.75
C LEU A 479 -40.29 110.46 -77.07
N ILE A 480 -39.69 109.31 -77.38
CA ILE A 480 -38.29 109.23 -77.85
C ILE A 480 -38.18 109.84 -79.25
N GLN A 481 -39.08 109.49 -80.16
CA GLN A 481 -39.07 110.03 -81.52
C GLN A 481 -39.28 111.56 -81.53
N GLY A 482 -40.17 112.08 -80.67
CA GLY A 482 -40.32 113.53 -80.48
C GLY A 482 -39.09 114.21 -79.84
N LEU A 483 -38.30 113.49 -79.02
CA LEU A 483 -37.02 113.99 -78.51
C LEU A 483 -35.93 114.01 -79.60
N ASP A 484 -35.86 113.00 -80.46
CA ASP A 484 -34.95 112.97 -81.60
C ASP A 484 -35.26 114.09 -82.61
N GLU A 485 -36.55 114.32 -82.91
CA GLU A 485 -37.00 115.45 -83.74
C GLU A 485 -36.63 116.80 -83.11
N ALA A 486 -36.79 116.96 -81.80
CA ALA A 486 -36.38 118.17 -81.08
C ALA A 486 -34.84 118.35 -81.07
N TYR A 487 -34.08 117.26 -80.95
CA TYR A 487 -32.62 117.27 -81.00
C TYR A 487 -32.09 117.68 -82.39
N HIS A 488 -32.78 117.27 -83.46
CA HIS A 488 -32.48 117.72 -84.82
C HIS A 488 -32.86 119.19 -85.08
N GLN A 489 -33.79 119.77 -84.33
CA GLN A 489 -34.21 121.17 -84.45
C GLN A 489 -33.31 122.13 -83.64
N ASP A 490 -33.01 121.83 -82.37
CA ASP A 490 -32.14 122.63 -81.50
C ASP A 490 -31.31 121.73 -80.55
N SER A 491 -30.19 121.22 -81.07
CA SER A 491 -29.30 120.30 -80.36
C SER A 491 -28.69 120.91 -79.08
N GLU A 492 -28.36 122.21 -79.06
CA GLU A 492 -27.80 122.85 -77.86
C GLU A 492 -28.82 122.97 -76.73
N LEU A 493 -30.08 123.31 -77.06
CA LEU A 493 -31.14 123.38 -76.07
C LEU A 493 -31.42 122.00 -75.46
N VAL A 494 -31.50 120.95 -76.28
CA VAL A 494 -31.75 119.58 -75.80
C VAL A 494 -30.61 119.09 -74.90
N MET A 495 -29.34 119.24 -75.30
CA MET A 495 -28.19 118.87 -74.44
C MET A 495 -28.20 119.62 -73.09
N ARG A 496 -28.58 120.90 -73.10
CA ARG A 496 -28.63 121.73 -71.87
C ARG A 496 -29.74 121.26 -70.92
N LEU A 497 -30.91 120.92 -71.47
CA LEU A 497 -32.04 120.39 -70.71
C LEU A 497 -31.79 118.96 -70.21
N GLU A 498 -31.14 118.12 -71.01
CA GLU A 498 -30.71 116.78 -70.61
C GLU A 498 -29.73 116.86 -69.43
N TRP A 499 -28.69 117.69 -69.53
CA TRP A 499 -27.74 117.93 -68.43
C TRP A 499 -28.44 118.40 -67.16
N GLN A 500 -29.44 119.29 -67.29
CA GLN A 500 -30.24 119.74 -66.17
C GLN A 500 -31.07 118.61 -65.55
N LYS A 501 -31.73 117.76 -66.35
CA LYS A 501 -32.53 116.63 -65.86
C LYS A 501 -31.70 115.52 -65.23
N GLU A 502 -30.52 115.21 -65.77
CA GLU A 502 -29.59 114.27 -65.15
C GLU A 502 -28.97 114.83 -63.86
N ARG A 503 -28.73 116.15 -63.79
CA ARG A 503 -28.37 116.83 -62.53
C ARG A 503 -29.49 116.71 -61.49
N ASP A 504 -30.74 117.01 -61.85
CA ASP A 504 -31.92 116.87 -60.97
C ASP A 504 -32.12 115.40 -60.50
N ARG A 505 -31.80 114.42 -61.34
CA ARG A 505 -31.82 113.00 -60.97
C ARG A 505 -30.74 112.67 -59.94
N ARG A 506 -29.50 113.13 -60.16
CA ARG A 506 -28.37 112.98 -59.21
C ARG A 506 -28.60 113.73 -57.90
N GLU A 507 -29.33 114.84 -57.91
CA GLU A 507 -29.80 115.56 -56.71
C GLU A 507 -30.77 114.70 -55.91
N ARG A 508 -31.88 114.25 -56.52
CA ARG A 508 -32.88 113.39 -55.87
C ARG A 508 -32.30 112.09 -55.30
N VAL A 509 -31.36 111.45 -56.00
CA VAL A 509 -30.66 110.26 -55.48
C VAL A 509 -29.80 110.59 -54.25
N ARG A 510 -29.11 111.74 -54.23
CA ARG A 510 -28.37 112.20 -53.04
C ARG A 510 -29.31 112.53 -51.88
N GLU A 511 -30.39 113.28 -52.13
CA GLU A 511 -31.39 113.62 -51.11
C GLU A 511 -32.01 112.37 -50.48
N ASN A 512 -32.44 111.39 -51.28
CA ASN A 512 -33.02 110.15 -50.77
C ASN A 512 -32.00 109.36 -49.93
N ARG A 513 -30.74 109.31 -50.36
CA ARG A 513 -29.66 108.64 -49.60
C ARG A 513 -29.33 109.36 -48.28
N ILE A 514 -29.45 110.69 -48.24
CA ILE A 514 -29.31 111.49 -47.02
C ILE A 514 -30.51 111.25 -46.09
N LYS A 515 -31.74 111.24 -46.61
CA LYS A 515 -32.96 110.93 -45.85
C LYS A 515 -32.88 109.54 -45.20
N GLU A 516 -32.55 108.50 -45.97
CA GLU A 516 -32.36 107.16 -45.41
C GLU A 516 -31.30 107.09 -44.30
N GLN A 517 -30.23 107.91 -44.39
CA GLN A 517 -29.21 107.98 -43.34
C GLN A 517 -29.72 108.75 -42.11
N MET A 518 -30.51 109.80 -42.29
CA MET A 518 -31.18 110.53 -41.20
C MET A 518 -32.20 109.63 -40.50
N ASP A 519 -33.05 108.92 -41.23
CA ASP A 519 -34.05 108.00 -40.66
C ASP A 519 -33.36 106.89 -39.84
N LYS A 520 -32.27 106.30 -40.35
CA LYS A 520 -31.45 105.31 -39.63
C LYS A 520 -30.74 105.91 -38.40
N GLN A 521 -30.43 107.21 -38.39
CA GLN A 521 -29.90 107.89 -37.20
C GLN A 521 -31.01 108.21 -36.20
N GLU A 522 -32.18 108.65 -36.65
CA GLU A 522 -33.35 108.92 -35.80
C GLU A 522 -33.84 107.61 -35.14
N GLU A 523 -33.92 106.50 -35.87
CA GLU A 523 -34.31 105.20 -35.34
C GLU A 523 -33.33 104.70 -34.27
N ARG A 524 -32.02 104.90 -34.47
CA ARG A 524 -30.99 104.65 -33.44
C ARG A 524 -31.17 105.55 -32.23
N LEU A 525 -31.46 106.83 -32.44
CA LEU A 525 -31.67 107.80 -31.37
C LEU A 525 -32.93 107.45 -30.55
N ARG A 526 -34.06 107.15 -31.22
CA ARG A 526 -35.31 106.66 -30.61
C ARG A 526 -35.08 105.36 -29.84
N SER A 527 -34.37 104.40 -30.42
CA SER A 527 -34.05 103.13 -29.74
C SER A 527 -33.19 103.35 -28.50
N SER A 528 -32.23 104.28 -28.54
CA SER A 528 -31.43 104.70 -27.39
C SER A 528 -32.27 105.43 -26.33
N LEU A 529 -33.19 106.30 -26.76
CA LEU A 529 -34.10 107.05 -25.91
C LEU A 529 -35.06 106.10 -25.17
N VAL A 530 -35.69 105.15 -25.87
CA VAL A 530 -36.56 104.12 -25.26
C VAL A 530 -35.76 103.24 -24.29
N ARG A 531 -34.53 102.87 -24.64
CA ARG A 531 -33.65 102.08 -23.77
C ARG A 531 -33.18 102.84 -22.52
N SER A 532 -33.12 104.17 -22.56
CA SER A 532 -32.74 105.02 -21.41
C SER A 532 -33.92 105.50 -20.58
N GLN A 533 -35.12 105.60 -21.17
CA GLN A 533 -36.39 105.84 -20.45
C GLN A 533 -36.96 104.58 -19.78
N ALA A 534 -36.52 103.39 -20.19
CA ALA A 534 -36.90 102.13 -19.54
C ALA A 534 -36.51 102.14 -18.04
N PRO A 535 -37.46 101.90 -17.11
CA PRO A 535 -37.20 102.04 -15.68
C PRO A 535 -36.16 101.04 -15.18
N VAL A 536 -35.09 101.55 -14.56
CA VAL A 536 -33.97 100.75 -14.07
C VAL A 536 -34.38 99.93 -12.86
N PHE A 537 -34.58 98.62 -13.05
CA PHE A 537 -34.94 97.68 -12.00
C PHE A 537 -33.81 97.49 -10.97
N LYS A 538 -33.91 98.16 -9.83
CA LYS A 538 -32.97 98.02 -8.71
C LYS A 538 -33.26 96.74 -7.93
N LYS A 539 -32.46 95.68 -8.14
CA LYS A 539 -32.48 94.48 -7.30
C LYS A 539 -32.08 94.84 -5.86
N ALA A 540 -32.91 94.47 -4.88
CA ALA A 540 -32.60 94.68 -3.47
C ALA A 540 -31.64 93.59 -2.96
N GLY A 541 -30.55 94.00 -2.32
CA GLY A 541 -29.57 93.11 -1.69
C GLY A 541 -28.29 92.88 -2.49
N LYS A 542 -27.18 92.62 -1.77
CA LYS A 542 -25.86 92.33 -2.35
C LYS A 542 -25.80 90.83 -2.67
N GLN A 543 -25.70 90.47 -3.95
CA GLN A 543 -25.64 89.08 -4.37
C GLN A 543 -24.36 88.41 -3.85
N VAL A 544 -24.50 87.29 -3.12
CA VAL A 544 -23.38 86.53 -2.57
C VAL A 544 -22.60 85.88 -3.73
N MET A 545 -21.34 86.27 -3.88
CA MET A 545 -20.43 85.76 -4.91
C MET A 545 -19.70 84.52 -4.39
N TYR A 546 -20.10 83.33 -4.82
CA TYR A 546 -19.26 82.14 -4.68
C TYR A 546 -18.02 82.27 -5.58
N ARG A 547 -16.85 81.87 -5.09
CA ARG A 547 -15.64 81.82 -5.92
C ARG A 547 -15.78 80.67 -6.92
N SER A 548 -15.66 80.96 -8.21
CA SER A 548 -15.59 79.93 -9.25
C SER A 548 -14.26 79.15 -9.14
N PRO A 549 -14.21 77.86 -9.53
CA PRO A 549 -12.96 77.22 -9.90
C PRO A 549 -12.23 78.03 -10.99
N PRO A 550 -10.89 77.92 -11.11
CA PRO A 550 -10.14 78.68 -12.11
C PRO A 550 -10.67 78.41 -13.52
N LEU A 551 -11.03 79.48 -14.24
CA LEU A 551 -11.52 79.40 -15.60
C LEU A 551 -10.45 78.81 -16.52
N ARG A 552 -10.73 77.63 -17.07
CA ARG A 552 -10.02 77.15 -18.26
C ARG A 552 -10.37 78.10 -19.41
N GLN A 553 -9.41 78.94 -19.79
CA GLN A 553 -9.56 79.83 -20.95
C GLN A 553 -9.51 79.02 -22.24
N GLU A 554 -10.64 78.43 -22.64
CA GLU A 554 -10.85 78.18 -24.05
C GLU A 554 -10.93 79.53 -24.76
N ARG A 555 -9.95 79.80 -25.64
CA ARG A 555 -9.97 80.96 -26.52
C ARG A 555 -11.20 80.86 -27.42
N LYS A 556 -12.29 81.50 -26.99
CA LYS A 556 -13.44 81.79 -27.86
C LYS A 556 -13.00 82.88 -28.83
N VAL A 557 -12.23 82.48 -29.84
CA VAL A 557 -11.93 83.30 -31.00
C VAL A 557 -13.27 83.59 -31.65
N VAL A 558 -13.72 84.84 -31.54
CA VAL A 558 -14.75 85.36 -32.42
C VAL A 558 -14.11 85.33 -33.81
N LYS A 559 -14.47 84.32 -34.61
CA LYS A 559 -14.17 84.34 -36.03
C LYS A 559 -15.12 85.35 -36.65
N ASP A 560 -14.60 86.44 -37.20
CA ASP A 560 -15.36 87.26 -38.13
C ASP A 560 -15.72 86.37 -39.33
N THR A 561 -17.01 86.12 -39.51
CA THR A 561 -17.54 85.28 -40.60
C THR A 561 -17.85 86.10 -41.86
N THR A 562 -17.54 87.40 -41.87
CA THR A 562 -17.74 88.29 -43.02
C THR A 562 -16.98 87.82 -44.25
N ASP A 563 -15.77 87.33 -44.06
CA ASP A 563 -14.89 86.89 -45.15
C ASP A 563 -15.31 85.50 -45.64
N ASP A 564 -15.63 84.58 -44.71
CA ASP A 564 -16.15 83.25 -45.06
C ASP A 564 -17.50 83.37 -45.84
N GLU A 565 -18.34 84.38 -45.54
CA GLU A 565 -19.53 84.72 -46.34
C GLU A 565 -19.23 85.36 -47.71
N ALA A 566 -18.15 86.15 -47.82
CA ALA A 566 -17.73 86.74 -49.09
C ALA A 566 -17.20 85.67 -50.04
N TYR A 567 -16.30 84.81 -49.57
CA TYR A 567 -15.77 83.68 -50.36
C TYR A 567 -16.87 82.68 -50.76
N ALA A 568 -17.90 82.46 -49.92
CA ALA A 568 -19.05 81.63 -50.28
C ALA A 568 -19.96 82.26 -51.36
N LYS A 569 -19.99 83.60 -51.45
CA LYS A 569 -20.71 84.32 -52.52
C LYS A 569 -19.90 84.31 -53.82
N ASP A 570 -18.59 84.56 -53.75
CA ASP A 570 -17.71 84.47 -54.92
C ASP A 570 -17.66 83.05 -55.51
N HIS A 571 -17.62 82.01 -54.67
CA HIS A 571 -17.75 80.62 -55.15
C HIS A 571 -19.08 80.39 -55.90
N LYS A 572 -20.21 80.95 -55.43
CA LYS A 572 -21.51 80.84 -56.12
C LYS A 572 -21.57 81.57 -57.47
N VAL A 573 -20.71 82.56 -57.70
CA VAL A 573 -20.68 83.36 -58.94
C VAL A 573 -19.60 82.87 -59.91
N PHE A 574 -18.44 82.42 -59.39
CA PHE A 574 -17.25 82.11 -60.18
C PHE A 574 -16.78 80.64 -60.10
N ALA A 575 -17.43 79.79 -59.31
CA ALA A 575 -17.12 78.35 -59.16
C ALA A 575 -15.65 78.03 -58.78
N ILE A 576 -15.03 78.92 -58.01
CA ILE A 576 -13.64 78.82 -57.54
C ILE A 576 -13.62 78.81 -56.01
N TYR A 577 -12.89 77.85 -55.43
CA TYR A 577 -12.58 77.79 -53.99
C TYR A 577 -11.23 78.45 -53.73
N ILE A 578 -11.15 79.35 -52.75
CA ILE A 578 -9.87 79.94 -52.30
C ILE A 578 -9.53 79.31 -50.95
N ASP A 579 -8.46 78.51 -50.90
CA ASP A 579 -8.03 77.87 -49.66
C ASP A 579 -7.42 78.91 -48.70
N ARG A 580 -7.96 78.97 -47.48
CA ARG A 580 -7.58 79.93 -46.42
C ARG A 580 -6.13 79.82 -45.96
N LYS A 581 -5.43 78.70 -46.22
CA LYS A 581 -4.01 78.54 -45.87
C LYS A 581 -3.04 78.96 -46.97
N THR A 582 -3.44 78.86 -48.24
CA THR A 582 -2.54 79.05 -49.39
C THR A 582 -2.91 80.26 -50.25
N GLY A 583 -4.17 80.73 -50.20
CA GLY A 583 -4.66 81.85 -51.00
C GLY A 583 -4.79 81.57 -52.50
N VAL A 584 -4.59 80.32 -52.91
CA VAL A 584 -4.60 79.90 -54.33
C VAL A 584 -6.03 79.51 -54.73
N PRO A 585 -6.57 80.02 -55.85
CA PRO A 585 -7.85 79.58 -56.40
C PRO A 585 -7.75 78.15 -56.96
N GLN A 586 -8.67 77.28 -56.53
CA GLN A 586 -8.81 75.88 -56.97
C GLN A 586 -10.24 75.62 -57.44
N THR A 587 -10.40 74.73 -58.43
CA THR A 587 -11.71 74.36 -59.01
C THR A 587 -12.33 73.10 -58.39
N GLU A 588 -11.62 72.44 -57.47
CA GLU A 588 -12.05 71.19 -56.82
C GLU A 588 -12.36 71.40 -55.33
N THR A 589 -13.26 70.59 -54.78
CA THR A 589 -13.69 70.71 -53.37
C THR A 589 -12.62 70.20 -52.41
N PRO A 590 -12.22 70.96 -51.38
CA PRO A 590 -11.13 70.58 -50.48
C PRO A 590 -11.49 69.41 -49.54
N THR A 591 -10.68 68.35 -49.57
CA THR A 591 -10.79 67.15 -48.71
C THR A 591 -10.31 67.43 -47.28
N ILE A 592 -11.05 66.97 -46.27
CA ILE A 592 -10.71 67.13 -44.85
C ILE A 592 -10.12 65.81 -44.32
N GLU A 593 -8.84 65.81 -43.93
CA GLU A 593 -8.19 64.69 -43.23
C GLU A 593 -8.02 64.96 -41.73
N GLU A 594 -8.27 63.96 -40.89
CA GLU A 594 -8.07 64.02 -39.43
C GLU A 594 -6.70 63.46 -38.99
N PRO A 595 -6.07 64.00 -37.92
CA PRO A 595 -4.64 63.81 -37.67
C PRO A 595 -4.28 62.53 -36.87
N ARG A 596 -3.30 61.76 -37.38
CA ARG A 596 -2.64 60.66 -36.66
C ARG A 596 -1.62 61.20 -35.64
N ARG A 597 -1.55 60.59 -34.44
CA ARG A 597 -0.42 60.75 -33.49
C ARG A 597 0.64 59.68 -33.73
N GLY A 598 1.91 60.08 -33.77
CA GLY A 598 3.03 59.25 -34.23
C GLY A 598 3.88 58.61 -33.13
N VAL A 599 4.85 57.82 -33.59
CA VAL A 599 5.93 57.16 -32.82
C VAL A 599 7.17 58.05 -32.85
N THR A 600 7.94 58.10 -31.76
CA THR A 600 9.27 58.75 -31.72
C THR A 600 10.29 57.89 -30.99
N SER A 601 11.47 57.72 -31.58
CA SER A 601 12.67 57.11 -30.99
C SER A 601 13.80 58.15 -30.88
N ALA A 602 14.60 58.08 -29.81
CA ALA A 602 16.07 58.36 -29.81
C ALA A 602 16.69 58.38 -28.40
N SER A 603 17.73 57.55 -28.21
CA SER A 603 18.94 57.70 -27.35
C SER A 603 18.91 58.22 -25.90
N ALA A 604 19.51 57.43 -25.00
CA ALA A 604 19.94 57.78 -23.62
C ALA A 604 21.36 58.40 -23.58
N PRO A 605 22.01 58.68 -22.41
CA PRO A 605 22.61 57.60 -21.60
C PRO A 605 22.78 57.80 -20.05
N THR A 606 23.16 56.70 -19.38
CA THR A 606 23.95 56.59 -18.10
C THR A 606 23.39 57.08 -16.74
N ALA A 607 23.11 56.11 -15.85
CA ALA A 607 24.02 55.73 -14.75
C ALA A 607 23.61 54.37 -14.13
N ALA A 608 24.55 53.61 -13.58
CA ALA A 608 24.38 52.20 -13.20
C ALA A 608 23.93 51.96 -11.75
N LEU A 609 23.17 50.88 -11.50
CA LEU A 609 23.62 49.73 -10.70
C LEU A 609 22.68 48.51 -10.79
N VAL A 610 23.27 47.32 -10.70
CA VAL A 610 22.73 45.97 -11.02
C VAL A 610 23.46 45.03 -10.03
N PRO A 611 22.84 44.03 -9.32
CA PRO A 611 22.28 42.83 -9.97
C PRO A 611 21.06 42.09 -9.35
N PHE A 612 20.11 41.69 -10.23
CA PHE A 612 19.68 40.30 -10.57
C PHE A 612 19.55 39.18 -9.47
N PRO A 613 18.70 38.13 -9.67
CA PRO A 613 17.43 38.09 -10.45
C PRO A 613 16.34 37.05 -10.04
N ALA A 614 15.20 37.12 -10.77
CA ALA A 614 14.32 35.99 -11.21
C ALA A 614 13.50 35.23 -10.15
N ARG A 615 12.29 34.68 -10.40
CA ARG A 615 11.29 34.63 -11.51
C ARG A 615 9.94 34.18 -10.87
N ARG A 616 8.73 34.24 -11.47
CA ARG A 616 8.24 34.59 -12.82
C ARG A 616 6.83 35.24 -12.71
N ALA A 617 6.26 35.61 -13.86
CA ALA A 617 4.87 35.98 -14.17
C ALA A 617 3.82 34.87 -13.86
N SER A 618 2.49 35.07 -13.92
CA SER A 618 1.69 36.14 -14.56
C SER A 618 0.28 36.32 -13.96
N SER A 619 -0.32 37.51 -14.17
CA SER A 619 -1.77 37.82 -14.10
C SER A 619 -2.63 36.86 -14.96
N SER A 620 -3.87 36.47 -14.58
CA SER A 620 -5.14 37.25 -14.58
C SER A 620 -5.49 37.86 -15.95
N PRO A 621 -6.76 37.78 -16.44
CA PRO A 621 -7.92 38.45 -15.82
C PRO A 621 -9.24 37.63 -15.81
N ASN A 622 -10.39 38.30 -15.61
CA ASN A 622 -11.65 37.79 -15.03
C ASN A 622 -12.91 38.15 -15.88
N SER A 623 -14.07 37.53 -15.56
CA SER A 623 -15.47 37.95 -15.88
C SER A 623 -16.03 37.72 -17.31
N PRO A 624 -17.36 37.87 -17.61
CA PRO A 624 -18.62 37.73 -16.81
C PRO A 624 -19.84 37.06 -17.53
N ALA A 625 -20.95 36.79 -16.80
CA ALA A 625 -22.42 36.78 -17.18
C ALA A 625 -23.25 35.88 -16.21
N GLY A 626 -24.59 35.93 -16.02
CA GLY A 626 -25.63 36.89 -16.44
C GLY A 626 -27.10 36.36 -16.43
N SER A 627 -27.81 36.33 -15.26
CA SER A 627 -29.30 36.34 -15.09
C SER A 627 -30.15 35.11 -15.62
N PRO A 628 -31.52 35.09 -15.57
CA PRO A 628 -32.40 34.84 -14.38
C PRO A 628 -33.63 33.87 -14.58
N VAL A 629 -34.49 33.69 -13.53
CA VAL A 629 -35.96 33.33 -13.49
C VAL A 629 -36.46 31.92 -13.01
N ALA A 630 -37.42 31.94 -12.04
CA ALA A 630 -38.45 30.95 -11.59
C ALA A 630 -38.03 29.52 -11.13
N GLY A 631 -38.78 28.74 -10.33
CA GLY A 631 -40.04 28.92 -9.56
C GLY A 631 -40.55 27.57 -8.97
N GLU A 632 -41.13 27.56 -7.76
CA GLU A 632 -41.69 26.40 -6.99
C GLU A 632 -43.11 25.94 -7.44
N PRO A 633 -43.77 24.91 -6.84
CA PRO A 633 -43.33 23.62 -6.22
C PRO A 633 -44.19 22.38 -6.67
N ASP A 634 -43.89 21.15 -6.21
CA ASP A 634 -44.81 20.19 -5.51
C ASP A 634 -44.33 18.71 -5.42
N SER A 635 -44.86 17.98 -4.42
CA SER A 635 -44.86 16.51 -4.22
C SER A 635 -46.21 15.90 -4.68
N PRO A 636 -46.46 14.56 -4.93
CA PRO A 636 -46.10 13.45 -4.00
C PRO A 636 -45.98 11.98 -4.57
N GLY A 637 -45.62 11.03 -3.69
CA GLY A 637 -46.41 9.80 -3.44
C GLY A 637 -46.24 8.51 -4.28
N GLY A 638 -46.07 7.36 -3.58
CA GLY A 638 -46.30 5.98 -4.07
C GLY A 638 -45.07 5.26 -4.67
N GLY A 639 -44.86 3.94 -4.52
CA GLY A 639 -45.61 2.89 -3.83
C GLY A 639 -45.78 1.62 -4.69
N THR A 640 -45.62 0.41 -4.12
CA THR A 640 -45.80 -0.94 -4.74
C THR A 640 -44.77 -1.38 -5.81
N ALA A 641 -44.47 -2.67 -6.06
CA ALA A 641 -44.56 -3.93 -5.28
C ALA A 641 -43.80 -5.09 -6.01
N ALA A 642 -43.58 -6.23 -5.31
CA ALA A 642 -43.31 -7.60 -5.81
C ALA A 642 -42.11 -7.81 -6.77
N SER A 643 -41.11 -8.65 -6.46
CA SER A 643 -41.22 -10.07 -6.08
C SER A 643 -39.94 -10.59 -5.41
#